data_AF-A0A7K3MDS8-F1
#
_entry.id   AF-A0A7K3MDS8-F1
#
_cell.length_a   1.000
_cell.length_b   1.000
_cell.length_c   1.000
_cell.angle_alpha   90.00
_cell.angle_beta   90.00
_cell.angle_gamma   90.00
#
_symmetry.space_group_name_H-M   'P 1'
#
loop_
_entity.id
_entity.type
_entity.pdbx_description
1 polymer ?
#
loop_
_entity_poly.entity_id
_entity_poly.type
_entity_poly.pdbx_seq_one_letter_code
_entity_poly.pdbx_strand_id
1 'polypeptide(L)'
;MARLSFSRRSAGITTAVFVPAALVMATLAVPGSATEPDDHAHPEFVPPDELEYPDIVEIFVDDRTELDALVDTGVDLGEMVNDLGSGLQVEAIITPSEQEWLRSLGFDVGAPLLTAEDFESLQDERAAMVTEIEKAEAQAAQTGDDLRVQRAAWFENHGETFVEIEVWSEAGSSSANVILTASLDAGPGTEIGDGATFTLSRLVDAGHYMFHRTNVPRPESPVPSRMRVTSTLAGEVIGEVETDFTEFLDGEYPTGPGAPKEWGDLATGFVDHYVDATESTEKIEALAAEFPGIAEIIEMPYETNGYRRKAQAIFQPPSPKLVIDEPSAAAGDYPAAAADFGGATSIDGVPGRAVLVSDGSGTPSEGCGPLTGFEAGDIALIDRGTCPFVDKVRNAQQAGAAAAIVINNVDGDPFAMTGNAPDITIPAAMISLADGHTVKPELPAQGRLNRPNLNPHRVVVDSIAWGHEGGNDITVELADPGVSDSPLAVTVQGDDIHVSLATNASGSLTSTAAEVVAGLNAEAGDLVKAYTFRGHAGDGVVYPCGPDECHGEPGTTQLSDFLSAPDHVSRDPFTVKGIRIGKHRDGSKTGVFLYSQEHAREWVTPLVALETAERLLRNYASNDTARRLVDNLDIFIVPSINPDGTHYSIHDFTLQRRNMTNHCPDDGPVDPLARNSWGVDLNRNFRVGTLDDGFSGASTVCTSDVFRGPGVLSEPEAQNEIWLVEENPNIRFAMNTHTHGGYFMWSPGAYRPQTRDGLERPSYGVETYFYEASDTILNRVKEHRGTSVWSSRVGPISDVLYSAAGNSGDDHFYENDIFAWSFEAGSPLWTGSGWSSVGFTPPYEEGHEQAMEFAHGWLGILEVADMYSRDKIPPRSTLEPGAGRYSGPVDITFDVSEPADVYYTLDGSRPTFDSPRIDFAGPRQGQQPVTITETTTVKWFAVDVAGNTQNYYRPDGPGRNYRQAKIVID
;
A
#
# COMPACT_ATOMS: atom_id res chain seq x y z
N MET A 1 30.13 -83.70 3.59
CA MET A 1 30.57 -83.98 2.20
C MET A 1 29.37 -83.82 1.28
N ALA A 2 29.44 -83.22 0.09
CA ALA A 2 30.49 -82.40 -0.54
C ALA A 2 29.96 -81.72 -1.83
N ARG A 3 30.48 -80.51 -2.17
CA ARG A 3 31.07 -80.08 -3.49
C ARG A 3 30.18 -80.07 -4.77
N LEU A 4 30.40 -79.31 -5.87
CA LEU A 4 31.31 -78.26 -6.43
C LEU A 4 30.52 -77.62 -7.64
N SER A 5 30.79 -76.47 -8.30
CA SER A 5 31.75 -75.35 -8.18
C SER A 5 31.39 -74.15 -9.10
N PHE A 6 32.21 -73.09 -9.07
CA PHE A 6 32.53 -72.13 -10.15
C PHE A 6 32.63 -72.78 -11.57
N SER A 7 32.53 -72.05 -12.72
CA SER A 7 33.16 -70.74 -12.98
C SER A 7 32.72 -69.92 -14.22
N ARG A 8 32.92 -68.58 -14.11
CA ARG A 8 33.51 -67.62 -15.09
C ARG A 8 32.74 -67.11 -16.35
N ARG A 9 32.84 -65.77 -16.47
CA ARG A 9 32.87 -64.86 -17.66
C ARG A 9 31.55 -64.44 -18.34
N SER A 10 31.18 -63.19 -18.02
CA SER A 10 30.52 -62.20 -18.90
C SER A 10 31.37 -60.92 -18.93
N ALA A 11 31.05 -59.95 -19.79
CA ALA A 11 31.80 -58.69 -19.96
C ALA A 11 31.29 -57.55 -19.04
N GLY A 12 32.03 -56.43 -19.00
CA GLY A 12 31.87 -55.36 -18.01
C GLY A 12 30.73 -54.34 -18.25
N ILE A 13 30.53 -53.51 -17.23
CA ILE A 13 29.43 -52.54 -16.98
C ILE A 13 30.14 -51.21 -16.61
N THR A 14 29.91 -50.05 -17.25
CA THR A 14 28.76 -49.11 -17.27
C THR A 14 28.88 -47.99 -16.21
N THR A 15 28.85 -46.74 -16.70
CA THR A 15 28.51 -45.44 -16.04
C THR A 15 29.28 -45.00 -14.78
N ALA A 16 29.57 -43.69 -14.73
CA ALA A 16 30.12 -42.98 -13.57
C ALA A 16 29.06 -42.07 -12.92
N VAL A 17 29.20 -41.80 -11.62
CA VAL A 17 28.37 -40.88 -10.84
C VAL A 17 29.29 -40.02 -9.96
N PHE A 18 28.99 -38.74 -9.81
CA PHE A 18 29.70 -37.80 -8.92
C PHE A 18 29.18 -37.91 -7.48
N VAL A 19 30.07 -37.70 -6.51
CA VAL A 19 29.75 -37.53 -5.07
C VAL A 19 30.69 -36.42 -4.54
N PRO A 20 30.20 -35.45 -3.73
CA PRO A 20 31.03 -34.34 -3.25
C PRO A 20 32.07 -34.78 -2.21
N ALA A 21 33.09 -33.95 -2.01
CA ALA A 21 34.19 -34.21 -1.08
C ALA A 21 34.14 -33.27 0.14
N ALA A 22 34.09 -33.85 1.34
CA ALA A 22 34.27 -33.11 2.59
C ALA A 22 35.76 -32.79 2.83
N LEU A 23 36.03 -31.65 3.46
CA LEU A 23 37.38 -31.21 3.79
C LEU A 23 37.81 -31.74 5.17
N VAL A 24 39.07 -32.16 5.31
CA VAL A 24 39.64 -32.66 6.57
C VAL A 24 40.78 -31.75 7.02
N MET A 25 40.68 -31.19 8.23
CA MET A 25 41.75 -30.40 8.84
C MET A 25 42.91 -31.28 9.36
N ALA A 26 44.12 -30.71 9.33
CA ALA A 26 45.29 -31.26 10.01
C ALA A 26 46.17 -30.10 10.54
N THR A 27 46.40 -30.06 11.84
CA THR A 27 47.13 -29.00 12.55
C THR A 27 48.61 -29.36 12.77
N LEU A 28 49.47 -28.34 12.93
CA LEU A 28 50.63 -28.32 13.85
C LEU A 28 51.24 -26.90 13.96
N ALA A 29 51.83 -26.57 15.11
CA ALA A 29 52.26 -25.21 15.51
C ALA A 29 53.64 -24.78 14.91
N VAL A 30 54.32 -23.67 15.26
CA VAL A 30 54.74 -23.13 16.59
C VAL A 30 55.18 -21.62 16.46
N PRO A 31 55.68 -20.91 17.51
CA PRO A 31 54.98 -19.90 18.34
C PRO A 31 55.43 -18.43 18.15
N GLY A 32 54.89 -17.50 18.97
CA GLY A 32 55.64 -16.30 19.41
C GLY A 32 54.78 -15.10 19.78
N SER A 33 54.55 -14.86 21.08
CA SER A 33 53.72 -13.75 21.59
C SER A 33 54.49 -12.45 21.86
N ALA A 34 53.74 -11.34 21.84
CA ALA A 34 53.92 -10.20 22.73
C ALA A 34 52.52 -9.76 23.18
N THR A 35 52.36 -9.33 24.42
CA THR A 35 51.07 -9.09 25.10
C THR A 35 51.02 -7.70 25.72
N GLU A 36 49.88 -7.02 25.63
CA GLU A 36 49.46 -5.96 26.55
C GLU A 36 48.20 -6.44 27.32
N PRO A 37 47.83 -5.80 28.45
CA PRO A 37 46.95 -6.43 29.42
C PRO A 37 45.47 -6.32 29.05
N ASP A 38 44.78 -7.44 29.22
CA ASP A 38 43.32 -7.59 29.26
C ASP A 38 42.87 -7.48 30.73
N ASP A 39 41.87 -6.64 31.02
CA ASP A 39 41.28 -6.43 32.35
C ASP A 39 39.84 -7.02 32.46
N HIS A 40 39.29 -7.55 31.36
CA HIS A 40 37.91 -8.06 31.25
C HIS A 40 37.85 -9.40 30.49
N ALA A 41 38.68 -10.36 30.90
CA ALA A 41 38.78 -11.69 30.28
C ALA A 41 37.41 -12.39 30.13
N HIS A 42 36.98 -12.53 28.87
CA HIS A 42 35.80 -13.30 28.46
C HIS A 42 35.88 -14.75 28.96
N PRO A 43 34.75 -15.39 29.33
CA PRO A 43 34.75 -16.81 29.68
C PRO A 43 35.38 -17.68 28.58
N GLU A 44 36.40 -18.48 28.94
CA GLU A 44 37.05 -19.41 28.00
C GLU A 44 36.08 -20.52 27.59
N PHE A 45 36.04 -20.77 26.27
CA PHE A 45 35.24 -21.78 25.56
C PHE A 45 35.00 -23.10 26.36
N VAL A 46 33.75 -23.34 26.73
CA VAL A 46 33.31 -24.55 27.45
C VAL A 46 33.38 -25.78 26.51
N PRO A 47 33.80 -26.98 26.98
CA PRO A 47 33.89 -28.17 26.13
C PRO A 47 32.52 -28.63 25.57
N PRO A 48 32.48 -29.37 24.44
CA PRO A 48 31.26 -29.61 23.63
C PRO A 48 30.20 -30.56 24.23
N ASP A 49 30.22 -30.77 25.55
CA ASP A 49 29.38 -31.73 26.26
C ASP A 49 28.06 -31.07 26.73
N GLU A 50 28.04 -29.74 26.86
CA GLU A 50 26.87 -28.89 27.13
C GLU A 50 26.90 -27.72 26.11
N LEU A 51 26.10 -27.80 25.05
CA LEU A 51 25.96 -26.71 24.07
C LEU A 51 24.88 -25.74 24.55
N GLU A 52 25.31 -24.60 25.07
CA GLU A 52 24.44 -23.42 25.14
C GLU A 52 24.41 -22.74 23.76
N TYR A 53 23.21 -22.42 23.33
CA TYR A 53 22.94 -21.63 22.13
C TYR A 53 22.70 -20.15 22.52
N PRO A 54 22.93 -19.19 21.62
CA PRO A 54 22.64 -17.79 21.90
C PRO A 54 21.14 -17.50 21.88
N ASP A 55 20.68 -16.70 22.83
CA ASP A 55 19.40 -15.99 22.76
C ASP A 55 19.63 -14.60 22.14
N ILE A 56 18.61 -14.02 21.50
CA ILE A 56 18.55 -12.56 21.32
C ILE A 56 17.95 -11.97 22.59
N VAL A 57 18.73 -11.14 23.29
CA VAL A 57 18.31 -10.37 24.48
C VAL A 57 18.43 -8.88 24.23
N GLU A 58 17.59 -8.08 24.87
CA GLU A 58 17.82 -6.63 24.99
C GLU A 58 18.78 -6.36 26.16
N ILE A 59 19.80 -5.54 25.94
CA ILE A 59 20.68 -4.98 26.97
C ILE A 59 20.44 -3.48 27.03
N PHE A 60 20.17 -2.96 28.22
CA PHE A 60 20.02 -1.53 28.45
C PHE A 60 21.33 -0.96 29.00
N VAL A 61 21.77 0.17 28.44
CA VAL A 61 22.99 0.90 28.81
C VAL A 61 22.72 2.40 28.88
N ASP A 62 23.29 3.11 29.87
CA ASP A 62 22.92 4.50 30.18
C ASP A 62 23.31 5.49 29.05
N ASP A 63 24.48 5.29 28.41
CA ASP A 63 24.92 6.10 27.26
C ASP A 63 25.91 5.36 26.34
N ARG A 64 26.38 6.04 25.28
CA ARG A 64 27.32 5.46 24.29
C ARG A 64 28.66 5.01 24.87
N THR A 65 29.11 5.56 26.00
CA THR A 65 30.33 5.12 26.71
C THR A 65 30.14 3.73 27.31
N GLU A 66 28.93 3.42 27.76
CA GLU A 66 28.60 2.09 28.29
C GLU A 66 28.25 1.10 27.17
N LEU A 67 27.73 1.58 26.03
CA LEU A 67 27.69 0.80 24.78
C LEU A 67 29.10 0.46 24.27
N ASP A 68 30.03 1.43 24.21
CA ASP A 68 31.42 1.17 23.83
C ASP A 68 32.07 0.16 24.79
N ALA A 69 31.77 0.24 26.09
CA ALA A 69 32.23 -0.75 27.08
C ALA A 69 31.60 -2.14 26.89
N LEU A 70 30.34 -2.22 26.45
CA LEU A 70 29.66 -3.48 26.08
C LEU A 70 30.30 -4.09 24.82
N VAL A 71 30.59 -3.27 23.80
CA VAL A 71 31.32 -3.69 22.59
C VAL A 71 32.73 -4.18 22.93
N ASP A 72 33.45 -3.50 23.83
CA ASP A 72 34.78 -3.91 24.31
C ASP A 72 34.77 -5.26 25.08
N THR A 73 33.62 -5.75 25.55
CA THR A 73 33.53 -7.14 26.06
C THR A 73 33.65 -8.20 24.97
N GLY A 74 33.40 -7.84 23.70
CA GLY A 74 33.54 -8.73 22.54
C GLY A 74 32.36 -9.67 22.26
N VAL A 75 31.20 -9.41 22.86
CA VAL A 75 29.95 -10.15 22.59
C VAL A 75 29.32 -9.78 21.24
N ASP A 76 28.55 -10.69 20.65
CA ASP A 76 27.88 -10.46 19.36
C ASP A 76 26.62 -9.59 19.56
N LEU A 77 26.47 -8.54 18.77
CA LEU A 77 25.40 -7.53 18.89
C LEU A 77 24.56 -7.48 17.62
N GLY A 78 23.24 -7.34 17.78
CA GLY A 78 22.28 -7.21 16.70
C GLY A 78 22.37 -5.88 15.95
N GLU A 79 21.73 -5.79 14.79
CA GLU A 79 21.76 -4.57 13.96
C GLU A 79 20.87 -3.42 14.52
N MET A 80 20.09 -3.66 15.58
CA MET A 80 19.24 -2.65 16.21
C MET A 80 19.81 -2.11 17.53
N VAL A 81 19.95 -0.79 17.58
CA VAL A 81 20.16 0.00 18.80
C VAL A 81 19.09 1.09 18.86
N ASN A 82 18.15 0.97 19.78
CA ASN A 82 17.07 1.92 19.99
C ASN A 82 17.47 2.93 21.07
N ASP A 83 17.41 4.23 20.75
CA ASP A 83 17.55 5.28 21.76
C ASP A 83 16.18 5.52 22.41
N LEU A 84 16.11 5.34 23.73
CA LEU A 84 14.88 5.48 24.51
C LEU A 84 14.80 6.82 25.27
N GLY A 85 15.76 7.72 25.08
CA GLY A 85 15.83 9.03 25.74
C GLY A 85 16.18 8.98 27.24
N SER A 86 16.16 7.80 27.86
CA SER A 86 16.70 7.53 29.21
C SER A 86 17.89 6.58 29.20
N GLY A 87 18.40 6.21 28.02
CA GLY A 87 19.43 5.19 27.78
C GLY A 87 19.25 4.55 26.40
N LEU A 88 20.21 3.72 26.01
CA LEU A 88 20.19 2.93 24.79
C LEU A 88 19.74 1.50 25.10
N GLN A 89 18.88 0.94 24.25
CA GLN A 89 18.48 -0.46 24.24
C GLN A 89 19.15 -1.14 23.04
N VAL A 90 19.86 -2.23 23.28
CA VAL A 90 20.79 -2.87 22.34
C VAL A 90 20.44 -4.34 22.24
N GLU A 91 20.18 -4.87 21.04
CA GLU A 91 20.04 -6.32 20.88
C GLU A 91 21.41 -7.01 20.96
N ALA A 92 21.51 -8.12 21.69
CA ALA A 92 22.71 -8.95 21.81
C ALA A 92 22.39 -10.43 21.57
N ILE A 93 23.25 -11.11 20.81
CA ILE A 93 23.09 -12.51 20.39
C ILE A 93 24.02 -13.38 21.23
N ILE A 94 23.59 -13.71 22.46
CA ILE A 94 24.48 -14.23 23.53
C ILE A 94 23.89 -15.41 24.30
N THR A 95 24.76 -16.35 24.68
CA THR A 95 24.39 -17.53 25.47
C THR A 95 23.96 -17.16 26.90
N PRO A 96 23.14 -18.00 27.57
CA PRO A 96 22.79 -17.79 28.98
C PRO A 96 23.98 -17.57 29.91
N SER A 97 25.11 -18.28 29.70
CA SER A 97 26.36 -18.07 30.42
C SER A 97 26.99 -16.69 30.17
N GLU A 98 26.94 -16.18 28.93
CA GLU A 98 27.41 -14.83 28.60
C GLU A 98 26.48 -13.75 29.19
N GLN A 99 25.16 -13.97 29.19
CA GLN A 99 24.20 -13.08 29.85
C GLN A 99 24.47 -12.97 31.37
N GLU A 100 24.70 -14.09 32.06
CA GLU A 100 25.00 -14.07 33.50
C GLU A 100 26.41 -13.53 33.80
N TRP A 101 27.35 -13.65 32.86
CA TRP A 101 28.65 -12.97 32.91
C TRP A 101 28.53 -11.44 32.74
N LEU A 102 27.79 -10.94 31.75
CA LEU A 102 27.58 -9.49 31.55
C LEU A 102 26.84 -8.86 32.75
N ARG A 103 25.82 -9.53 33.29
CA ARG A 103 25.15 -9.13 34.56
C ARG A 103 26.12 -9.12 35.76
N SER A 104 27.23 -9.87 35.70
CA SER A 104 28.29 -9.84 36.72
C SER A 104 29.31 -8.71 36.54
N LEU A 105 29.43 -8.16 35.33
CA LEU A 105 30.21 -6.94 35.03
C LEU A 105 29.43 -5.67 35.38
N GLY A 106 28.10 -5.68 35.18
CA GLY A 106 27.20 -4.62 35.66
C GLY A 106 26.05 -4.25 34.70
N PHE A 107 26.07 -4.75 33.46
CA PHE A 107 25.09 -4.41 32.41
C PHE A 107 23.68 -4.92 32.73
N ASP A 108 22.65 -4.13 32.39
CA ASP A 108 21.25 -4.52 32.59
C ASP A 108 20.73 -5.37 31.42
N VAL A 109 21.13 -6.64 31.43
CA VAL A 109 20.71 -7.63 30.43
C VAL A 109 19.29 -8.11 30.76
N GLY A 110 18.33 -7.73 29.91
CA GLY A 110 16.91 -8.02 30.01
C GLY A 110 16.53 -9.49 29.78
N ALA A 111 15.29 -9.72 29.37
CA ALA A 111 14.79 -11.05 29.01
C ALA A 111 15.02 -11.34 27.51
N PRO A 112 15.12 -12.62 27.10
CA PRO A 112 15.13 -12.99 25.68
C PRO A 112 13.89 -12.49 24.92
N LEU A 113 14.14 -11.89 23.75
CA LEU A 113 13.13 -11.58 22.71
C LEU A 113 12.87 -12.80 21.82
N LEU A 114 13.94 -13.49 21.45
CA LEU A 114 13.94 -14.75 20.70
C LEU A 114 14.97 -15.64 21.38
N THR A 115 14.51 -16.70 22.04
CA THR A 115 15.40 -17.66 22.68
C THR A 115 16.10 -18.55 21.66
N ALA A 116 17.08 -19.31 22.12
CA ALA A 116 17.57 -20.49 21.43
C ALA A 116 16.44 -21.46 21.00
N GLU A 117 15.40 -21.63 21.83
CA GLU A 117 14.24 -22.48 21.53
C GLU A 117 13.37 -21.86 20.41
N ASP A 118 13.32 -20.53 20.28
CA ASP A 118 12.68 -19.82 19.16
C ASP A 118 13.54 -19.84 17.88
N PHE A 119 14.88 -19.83 17.98
CA PHE A 119 15.76 -19.99 16.82
C PHE A 119 15.82 -21.43 16.31
N GLU A 120 15.79 -22.42 17.20
CA GLU A 120 15.53 -23.81 16.83
C GLU A 120 14.09 -23.95 16.27
N SER A 121 13.06 -23.29 16.85
CA SER A 121 11.70 -23.28 16.28
C SER A 121 11.67 -22.69 14.86
N LEU A 122 12.28 -21.54 14.59
CA LEU A 122 12.30 -20.94 13.26
C LEU A 122 13.11 -21.79 12.24
N GLN A 123 14.14 -22.51 12.69
CA GLN A 123 14.88 -23.45 11.83
C GLN A 123 14.11 -24.75 11.61
N ASP A 124 13.42 -25.29 12.62
CA ASP A 124 12.56 -26.47 12.52
C ASP A 124 11.26 -26.17 11.78
N GLU A 125 10.69 -24.96 11.88
CA GLU A 125 9.58 -24.47 11.06
C GLU A 125 10.01 -24.36 9.60
N ARG A 126 11.20 -23.81 9.33
CA ARG A 126 11.74 -23.74 7.96
C ARG A 126 12.10 -25.13 7.41
N ALA A 127 12.65 -26.02 8.24
CA ALA A 127 12.98 -27.39 7.85
C ALA A 127 11.71 -28.25 7.69
N ALA A 128 10.70 -28.06 8.52
CA ALA A 128 9.38 -28.65 8.40
C ALA A 128 8.65 -28.11 7.16
N MET A 129 8.69 -26.80 6.90
CA MET A 129 8.13 -26.21 5.67
C MET A 129 8.80 -26.80 4.42
N VAL A 130 10.14 -26.89 4.39
CA VAL A 130 10.86 -27.57 3.30
C VAL A 130 10.47 -29.06 3.23
N THR A 131 10.29 -29.73 4.37
CA THR A 131 9.87 -31.14 4.42
C THR A 131 8.42 -31.34 3.95
N GLU A 132 7.49 -30.43 4.27
CA GLU A 132 6.12 -30.46 3.76
C GLU A 132 6.06 -30.08 2.27
N ILE A 133 6.94 -29.21 1.79
CA ILE A 133 7.13 -28.95 0.35
C ILE A 133 7.63 -30.23 -0.34
N GLU A 134 8.69 -30.87 0.15
CA GLU A 134 9.20 -32.13 -0.42
C GLU A 134 8.17 -33.26 -0.34
N LYS A 135 7.38 -33.34 0.75
CA LYS A 135 6.25 -34.28 0.87
C LYS A 135 5.14 -33.98 -0.12
N ALA A 136 4.71 -32.73 -0.26
CA ALA A 136 3.65 -32.33 -1.18
C ALA A 136 4.07 -32.59 -2.64
N GLU A 137 5.30 -32.21 -3.01
CA GLU A 137 5.85 -32.51 -4.33
C GLU A 137 5.94 -34.03 -4.58
N ALA A 138 6.45 -34.79 -3.62
CA ALA A 138 6.58 -36.25 -3.72
C ALA A 138 5.22 -36.99 -3.66
N GLN A 139 4.21 -36.44 -2.99
CA GLN A 139 2.85 -36.96 -2.97
C GLN A 139 2.17 -36.71 -4.32
N ALA A 140 2.19 -35.48 -4.81
CA ALA A 140 1.67 -35.13 -6.13
C ALA A 140 2.31 -35.98 -7.25
N ALA A 141 3.64 -36.15 -7.21
CA ALA A 141 4.36 -37.04 -8.14
C ALA A 141 4.00 -38.53 -8.03
N GLN A 142 3.21 -38.95 -7.04
CA GLN A 142 2.70 -40.33 -6.86
C GLN A 142 1.19 -40.45 -7.10
N THR A 143 0.38 -39.47 -6.67
CA THR A 143 -1.10 -39.51 -6.73
C THR A 143 -1.69 -38.69 -7.87
N GLY A 144 -0.92 -37.75 -8.41
CA GLY A 144 -1.43 -36.57 -9.11
C GLY A 144 -1.53 -35.36 -8.17
N ASP A 145 -1.20 -34.18 -8.71
CA ASP A 145 -1.56 -32.86 -8.20
C ASP A 145 -3.07 -32.63 -8.42
N ASP A 146 -3.79 -32.21 -7.38
CA ASP A 146 -5.23 -31.95 -7.46
C ASP A 146 -5.48 -30.53 -8.00
N LEU A 147 -6.02 -30.46 -9.21
CA LEU A 147 -6.25 -29.22 -9.95
C LEU A 147 -7.74 -28.89 -9.97
N ARG A 148 -8.10 -27.69 -9.49
CA ARG A 148 -9.48 -27.23 -9.42
C ARG A 148 -9.61 -25.90 -10.19
N VAL A 149 -10.45 -25.88 -11.21
CA VAL A 149 -10.77 -24.65 -11.95
C VAL A 149 -11.59 -23.76 -11.03
N GLN A 150 -11.07 -22.58 -10.71
CA GLN A 150 -11.80 -21.55 -9.96
C GLN A 150 -12.54 -20.60 -10.91
N ARG A 151 -11.99 -20.38 -12.10
CA ARG A 151 -12.59 -19.57 -13.17
C ARG A 151 -11.97 -19.92 -14.52
N ALA A 152 -12.78 -19.94 -15.58
CA ALA A 152 -12.28 -19.97 -16.96
C ALA A 152 -13.31 -19.30 -17.86
N ALA A 153 -13.02 -18.09 -18.32
CA ALA A 153 -13.91 -17.26 -19.11
C ALA A 153 -13.16 -16.55 -20.23
N TRP A 154 -13.89 -15.96 -21.17
CA TRP A 154 -13.36 -14.96 -22.09
C TRP A 154 -14.06 -13.62 -21.88
N PHE A 155 -13.46 -12.53 -22.36
CA PHE A 155 -14.11 -11.21 -22.39
C PHE A 155 -13.60 -10.40 -23.58
N GLU A 156 -14.39 -9.42 -24.03
CA GLU A 156 -13.95 -8.39 -24.98
C GLU A 156 -13.59 -7.10 -24.25
N ASN A 157 -12.47 -6.47 -24.61
CA ASN A 157 -12.07 -5.16 -24.11
C ASN A 157 -11.61 -4.28 -25.28
N HIS A 158 -12.29 -3.15 -25.51
CA HIS A 158 -12.15 -2.29 -26.69
C HIS A 158 -12.24 -3.01 -28.06
N GLY A 159 -12.92 -4.16 -28.11
CA GLY A 159 -13.08 -4.98 -29.32
C GLY A 159 -11.94 -5.98 -29.60
N GLU A 160 -10.97 -6.12 -28.69
CA GLU A 160 -10.03 -7.24 -28.65
C GLU A 160 -10.54 -8.31 -27.67
N THR A 161 -10.48 -9.60 -28.04
CA THR A 161 -10.93 -10.71 -27.19
C THR A 161 -9.78 -11.26 -26.35
N PHE A 162 -10.05 -11.58 -25.09
CA PHE A 162 -9.11 -12.12 -24.11
C PHE A 162 -9.65 -13.40 -23.48
N VAL A 163 -8.77 -14.29 -23.01
CA VAL A 163 -9.12 -15.46 -22.19
C VAL A 163 -8.46 -15.32 -20.83
N GLU A 164 -9.26 -15.49 -19.77
CA GLU A 164 -8.84 -15.42 -18.37
C GLU A 164 -9.15 -16.73 -17.64
N ILE A 165 -8.14 -17.30 -17.00
CA ILE A 165 -8.21 -18.61 -16.34
C ILE A 165 -7.55 -18.51 -14.96
N GLU A 166 -8.24 -19.00 -13.94
CA GLU A 166 -7.78 -19.13 -12.56
C GLU A 166 -7.94 -20.60 -12.11
N VAL A 167 -6.84 -21.25 -11.72
CA VAL A 167 -6.79 -22.67 -11.33
C VAL A 167 -6.03 -22.84 -10.03
N TRP A 168 -6.69 -23.42 -9.03
CA TRP A 168 -6.05 -23.85 -7.79
C TRP A 168 -5.36 -25.21 -7.97
N SER A 169 -4.31 -25.44 -7.17
CA SER A 169 -3.44 -26.62 -7.24
C SER A 169 -2.94 -26.91 -5.83
N GLU A 170 -3.18 -28.13 -5.34
CA GLU A 170 -2.74 -28.60 -4.02
C GLU A 170 -1.21 -28.47 -3.89
N ALA A 171 -0.46 -28.98 -4.87
CA ALA A 171 1.00 -28.89 -4.86
C ALA A 171 1.51 -27.44 -5.03
N GLY A 172 0.77 -26.61 -5.77
CA GLY A 172 1.05 -25.19 -5.96
C GLY A 172 0.84 -24.33 -4.70
N SER A 173 0.04 -24.80 -3.74
CA SER A 173 -0.06 -24.21 -2.40
C SER A 173 1.28 -24.25 -1.69
N SER A 174 1.87 -25.45 -1.59
CA SER A 174 3.13 -25.67 -0.90
C SER A 174 4.32 -25.15 -1.72
N SER A 175 4.41 -25.49 -3.01
CA SER A 175 5.60 -25.27 -3.83
C SER A 175 5.43 -24.18 -4.88
N ALA A 176 6.44 -23.30 -4.96
CA ALA A 176 6.61 -22.35 -6.06
C ALA A 176 7.25 -22.97 -7.33
N ASN A 177 7.66 -24.25 -7.30
CA ASN A 177 8.22 -24.96 -8.46
C ASN A 177 7.15 -25.57 -9.37
N VAL A 178 5.89 -25.61 -8.91
CA VAL A 178 4.76 -26.10 -9.71
C VAL A 178 4.46 -25.10 -10.83
N ILE A 179 4.35 -25.61 -12.06
CA ILE A 179 4.02 -24.81 -13.23
C ILE A 179 2.78 -25.41 -13.86
N LEU A 180 1.67 -24.67 -13.83
CA LEU A 180 0.45 -25.04 -14.54
C LEU A 180 0.51 -24.54 -15.98
N THR A 181 0.18 -25.42 -16.92
CA THR A 181 0.08 -25.09 -18.35
C THR A 181 -1.34 -25.39 -18.83
N ALA A 182 -1.99 -24.40 -19.42
CA ALA A 182 -3.30 -24.55 -20.04
C ALA A 182 -3.18 -24.66 -21.57
N SER A 183 -3.92 -25.59 -22.16
CA SER A 183 -4.13 -25.75 -23.60
C SER A 183 -5.61 -25.63 -23.92
N LEU A 184 -5.95 -24.82 -24.92
CA LEU A 184 -7.32 -24.56 -25.34
C LEU A 184 -7.73 -25.41 -26.55
N ASP A 185 -9.04 -25.51 -26.79
CA ASP A 185 -9.54 -25.88 -28.11
C ASP A 185 -9.48 -24.69 -29.10
N ALA A 186 -9.61 -24.98 -30.41
CA ALA A 186 -9.70 -23.97 -31.47
C ALA A 186 -11.13 -23.40 -31.61
N GLY A 187 -11.95 -23.48 -30.55
CA GLY A 187 -13.37 -23.13 -30.55
C GLY A 187 -14.32 -24.33 -30.60
N PRO A 188 -15.65 -24.09 -30.54
CA PRO A 188 -16.63 -25.11 -30.20
C PRO A 188 -16.61 -26.34 -31.12
N GLY A 189 -16.36 -27.51 -30.52
CA GLY A 189 -16.33 -28.80 -31.22
C GLY A 189 -14.99 -29.20 -31.84
N THR A 190 -13.90 -28.45 -31.61
CA THR A 190 -12.52 -28.84 -31.98
C THR A 190 -11.83 -29.60 -30.84
N GLU A 191 -10.62 -30.17 -31.04
CA GLU A 191 -9.93 -30.92 -29.97
C GLU A 191 -9.10 -29.99 -29.06
N ILE A 192 -9.08 -30.30 -27.75
CA ILE A 192 -8.32 -29.50 -26.78
C ILE A 192 -6.82 -29.74 -27.00
N GLY A 193 -6.12 -28.71 -27.47
CA GLY A 193 -4.77 -28.78 -28.03
C GLY A 193 -4.66 -28.27 -29.48
N ASP A 194 -5.79 -28.07 -30.18
CA ASP A 194 -5.82 -27.40 -31.49
C ASP A 194 -5.64 -25.87 -31.37
N GLY A 195 -5.93 -25.29 -30.20
CA GLY A 195 -5.84 -23.85 -29.92
C GLY A 195 -4.57 -23.42 -29.19
N ALA A 196 -4.58 -22.20 -28.68
CA ALA A 196 -3.47 -21.63 -27.91
C ALA A 196 -3.08 -22.46 -26.68
N THR A 197 -1.81 -22.38 -26.28
CA THR A 197 -1.27 -23.00 -25.05
C THR A 197 -0.36 -22.02 -24.34
N PHE A 198 -0.50 -21.90 -23.01
CA PHE A 198 0.19 -20.91 -22.19
C PHE A 198 0.39 -21.38 -20.75
N THR A 199 1.41 -20.84 -20.10
CA THR A 199 1.70 -21.05 -18.68
C THR A 199 0.90 -20.06 -17.83
N LEU A 200 0.44 -20.51 -16.65
CA LEU A 200 -0.21 -19.66 -15.66
C LEU A 200 0.81 -19.19 -14.61
N SER A 201 0.63 -17.97 -14.10
CA SER A 201 1.47 -17.37 -13.06
C SER A 201 0.90 -17.64 -11.67
N ARG A 202 1.74 -18.09 -10.74
CA ARG A 202 1.38 -18.31 -9.33
C ARG A 202 1.04 -16.97 -8.64
N LEU A 203 -0.15 -16.86 -8.06
CA LEU A 203 -0.58 -15.73 -7.24
C LEU A 203 -0.38 -16.03 -5.75
N VAL A 204 0.23 -15.08 -5.05
CA VAL A 204 0.48 -15.10 -3.61
C VAL A 204 0.08 -13.74 -3.04
N ASP A 205 -0.60 -13.73 -1.90
CA ASP A 205 -1.04 -12.52 -1.19
C ASP A 205 -1.00 -12.78 0.33
N ALA A 206 -0.45 -11.82 1.08
CA ALA A 206 -0.03 -11.95 2.48
C ALA A 206 0.84 -13.19 2.78
N GLY A 207 1.59 -13.69 1.78
CA GLY A 207 2.39 -14.91 1.87
C GLY A 207 1.63 -16.21 1.56
N HIS A 208 0.29 -16.17 1.54
CA HIS A 208 -0.57 -17.31 1.22
C HIS A 208 -0.74 -17.48 -0.29
N TYR A 209 -0.71 -18.71 -0.77
CA TYR A 209 -1.06 -19.03 -2.15
C TYR A 209 -2.57 -18.93 -2.37
N MET A 210 -2.96 -18.23 -3.44
CA MET A 210 -4.37 -18.10 -3.82
C MET A 210 -4.72 -19.12 -4.92
N PHE A 211 -4.07 -19.01 -6.08
CA PHE A 211 -4.25 -19.86 -7.26
C PHE A 211 -3.17 -19.52 -8.30
N HIS A 212 -3.09 -20.30 -9.38
CA HIS A 212 -2.40 -19.89 -10.60
C HIS A 212 -3.38 -19.15 -11.53
N ARG A 213 -2.98 -18.02 -12.13
CA ARG A 213 -3.83 -17.27 -13.09
C ARG A 213 -3.13 -16.88 -14.37
N THR A 214 -3.91 -16.59 -15.40
CA THR A 214 -3.43 -15.98 -16.65
C THR A 214 -4.55 -15.17 -17.32
N ASN A 215 -4.15 -14.15 -18.08
CA ASN A 215 -5.03 -13.27 -18.84
C ASN A 215 -4.29 -12.95 -20.15
N VAL A 216 -4.78 -13.47 -21.29
CA VAL A 216 -4.06 -13.44 -22.57
C VAL A 216 -4.96 -13.01 -23.73
N PRO A 217 -4.47 -12.21 -24.69
CA PRO A 217 -5.22 -11.85 -25.89
C PRO A 217 -5.41 -13.09 -26.78
N ARG A 218 -6.60 -13.24 -27.38
CA ARG A 218 -6.91 -14.33 -28.31
C ARG A 218 -7.75 -13.85 -29.50
N PRO A 219 -7.14 -13.40 -30.60
CA PRO A 219 -7.85 -12.98 -31.83
C PRO A 219 -8.40 -14.16 -32.68
N GLU A 220 -8.51 -15.36 -32.11
CA GLU A 220 -8.96 -16.57 -32.82
C GLU A 220 -10.47 -16.75 -32.66
N SER A 221 -11.21 -16.49 -33.74
CA SER A 221 -12.63 -16.81 -33.85
C SER A 221 -12.82 -18.17 -34.54
N PRO A 222 -13.64 -19.10 -33.99
CA PRO A 222 -14.45 -18.93 -32.79
C PRO A 222 -13.66 -19.06 -31.47
N VAL A 223 -14.16 -18.32 -30.47
CA VAL A 223 -13.63 -18.23 -29.09
C VAL A 223 -13.66 -19.62 -28.42
N PRO A 224 -12.71 -20.00 -27.54
CA PRO A 224 -12.56 -21.38 -27.12
C PRO A 224 -13.70 -21.81 -26.20
N SER A 225 -14.13 -23.06 -26.30
CA SER A 225 -15.20 -23.60 -25.46
C SER A 225 -14.69 -24.41 -24.27
N ARG A 226 -13.46 -24.91 -24.34
CA ARG A 226 -12.88 -25.81 -23.34
C ARG A 226 -11.37 -25.66 -23.24
N MET A 227 -10.87 -25.99 -22.06
CA MET A 227 -9.45 -26.03 -21.75
C MET A 227 -9.05 -27.34 -21.06
N ARG A 228 -7.78 -27.69 -21.17
CA ARG A 228 -7.08 -28.65 -20.32
C ARG A 228 -5.99 -27.90 -19.58
N VAL A 229 -5.91 -28.04 -18.26
CA VAL A 229 -4.79 -27.51 -17.47
C VAL A 229 -4.02 -28.67 -16.86
N THR A 230 -2.69 -28.67 -17.02
CA THR A 230 -1.79 -29.73 -16.56
C THR A 230 -0.68 -29.21 -15.65
N SER A 231 -0.36 -29.96 -14.60
CA SER A 231 0.72 -29.67 -13.64
C SER A 231 2.04 -30.37 -14.01
N THR A 232 3.18 -29.74 -13.69
CA THR A 232 4.53 -30.32 -13.84
C THR A 232 4.75 -31.58 -13.00
N LEU A 233 3.99 -31.78 -11.93
CA LEU A 233 4.09 -32.96 -11.05
C LEU A 233 3.14 -34.09 -11.43
N ALA A 234 2.58 -34.03 -12.65
CA ALA A 234 1.44 -34.79 -13.15
C ALA A 234 0.14 -34.46 -12.42
N GLY A 235 -0.88 -34.10 -13.19
CA GLY A 235 -2.19 -33.64 -12.72
C GLY A 235 -2.89 -33.01 -13.92
N GLU A 236 -4.18 -33.26 -14.09
CA GLU A 236 -4.96 -32.79 -15.24
C GLU A 236 -6.38 -32.43 -14.78
N VAL A 237 -6.83 -31.22 -15.13
CA VAL A 237 -8.24 -30.84 -15.07
C VAL A 237 -8.70 -30.35 -16.44
N ILE A 238 -9.91 -30.74 -16.83
CA ILE A 238 -10.58 -30.21 -18.02
C ILE A 238 -11.70 -29.31 -17.53
N GLY A 239 -11.67 -28.05 -17.97
CA GLY A 239 -12.71 -27.06 -17.71
C GLY A 239 -13.41 -26.68 -19.01
N GLU A 240 -14.68 -26.31 -18.90
CA GLU A 240 -15.34 -25.52 -19.94
C GLU A 240 -14.84 -24.06 -19.80
N VAL A 241 -14.88 -23.29 -20.88
CA VAL A 241 -14.55 -21.85 -20.89
C VAL A 241 -15.87 -21.13 -21.10
N GLU A 242 -16.37 -20.48 -20.05
CA GLU A 242 -17.69 -19.85 -19.97
C GLU A 242 -17.81 -18.71 -21.01
N THR A 243 -18.98 -18.58 -21.64
CA THR A 243 -19.09 -17.82 -22.89
C THR A 243 -19.39 -16.33 -22.65
N ASP A 244 -18.34 -15.57 -22.34
CA ASP A 244 -18.38 -14.28 -21.62
C ASP A 244 -18.82 -14.50 -20.15
N PHE A 245 -18.54 -13.57 -19.24
CA PHE A 245 -19.08 -13.66 -17.87
C PHE A 245 -20.61 -13.57 -17.86
N THR A 246 -21.17 -13.11 -18.98
CA THR A 246 -22.59 -13.04 -19.31
C THR A 246 -23.21 -14.39 -19.75
N GLU A 247 -22.85 -15.53 -19.16
CA GLU A 247 -23.51 -16.83 -19.43
C GLU A 247 -24.26 -17.47 -18.24
N PHE A 248 -24.42 -16.72 -17.13
CA PHE A 248 -25.57 -16.92 -16.22
C PHE A 248 -26.92 -16.46 -16.83
N LEU A 249 -26.94 -16.06 -18.11
CA LEU A 249 -28.02 -15.34 -18.79
C LEU A 249 -29.06 -16.20 -19.55
N ASP A 250 -29.64 -17.20 -18.89
CA ASP A 250 -30.89 -17.83 -19.37
C ASP A 250 -32.14 -17.29 -18.62
N GLY A 251 -31.96 -16.25 -17.80
CA GLY A 251 -33.04 -15.40 -17.25
C GLY A 251 -33.50 -14.31 -18.23
N GLU A 252 -34.73 -13.82 -18.11
CA GLU A 252 -35.39 -12.93 -19.11
C GLU A 252 -34.90 -11.46 -19.12
N TYR A 253 -33.59 -11.20 -19.00
CA TYR A 253 -33.00 -9.86 -19.20
C TYR A 253 -32.29 -9.72 -20.56
N PRO A 254 -32.46 -8.59 -21.28
CA PRO A 254 -31.83 -8.39 -22.57
C PRO A 254 -30.40 -7.88 -22.40
N THR A 255 -29.45 -8.80 -22.20
CA THR A 255 -28.02 -8.49 -22.07
C THR A 255 -27.25 -9.09 -23.24
N GLY A 256 -26.71 -8.22 -24.10
CA GLY A 256 -25.97 -8.61 -25.32
C GLY A 256 -25.94 -7.51 -26.39
N PRO A 257 -25.09 -7.62 -27.42
CA PRO A 257 -24.92 -6.60 -28.46
C PRO A 257 -26.14 -6.50 -29.39
N GLY A 258 -27.11 -5.68 -28.99
CA GLY A 258 -28.44 -5.60 -29.59
C GLY A 258 -29.59 -5.45 -28.57
N ALA A 259 -29.27 -5.53 -27.28
CA ALA A 259 -30.13 -5.10 -26.19
C ALA A 259 -30.68 -3.67 -26.41
N PRO A 260 -31.88 -3.34 -25.90
CA PRO A 260 -32.34 -1.96 -25.86
C PRO A 260 -31.41 -1.12 -24.98
N LYS A 261 -30.77 -0.11 -25.57
CA LYS A 261 -30.19 0.99 -24.80
C LYS A 261 -31.32 1.75 -24.10
N GLU A 262 -31.70 1.34 -22.89
CA GLU A 262 -32.84 1.94 -22.16
C GLU A 262 -32.70 3.46 -21.95
N TRP A 263 -31.46 3.96 -21.93
CA TRP A 263 -31.15 5.38 -21.83
C TRP A 263 -31.13 6.12 -23.17
N GLY A 264 -31.00 5.43 -24.31
CA GLY A 264 -30.94 6.05 -25.64
C GLY A 264 -29.81 7.09 -25.79
N ASP A 265 -30.05 8.13 -26.60
CA ASP A 265 -29.15 9.27 -26.75
C ASP A 265 -29.35 10.26 -25.59
N LEU A 266 -28.52 10.15 -24.54
CA LEU A 266 -28.48 11.15 -23.46
C LEU A 266 -27.69 12.38 -23.88
N ALA A 267 -28.02 13.53 -23.29
CA ALA A 267 -27.06 14.61 -23.13
C ALA A 267 -26.00 14.16 -22.10
N THR A 268 -24.72 14.32 -22.45
CA THR A 268 -23.52 13.86 -21.73
C THR A 268 -22.33 14.80 -22.02
N GLY A 269 -21.23 14.66 -21.28
CA GLY A 269 -19.99 15.40 -21.49
C GLY A 269 -20.04 16.81 -20.92
N PHE A 270 -20.44 16.92 -19.65
CA PHE A 270 -20.72 18.19 -18.96
C PHE A 270 -19.54 18.79 -18.21
N VAL A 271 -18.41 18.07 -18.17
CA VAL A 271 -17.13 18.57 -17.67
C VAL A 271 -16.09 18.48 -18.79
N ASP A 272 -15.22 19.48 -18.86
CA ASP A 272 -14.23 19.71 -19.93
C ASP A 272 -12.79 19.92 -19.43
N HIS A 273 -12.56 19.74 -18.12
CA HIS A 273 -11.26 19.73 -17.45
C HIS A 273 -11.34 18.91 -16.13
N TYR A 274 -10.20 18.63 -15.49
CA TYR A 274 -10.20 18.18 -14.09
C TYR A 274 -10.60 19.34 -13.18
N VAL A 275 -11.45 19.06 -12.20
CA VAL A 275 -12.04 20.06 -11.30
C VAL A 275 -11.47 19.91 -9.90
N ASP A 276 -11.39 21.02 -9.15
CA ASP A 276 -11.13 20.96 -7.72
C ASP A 276 -12.40 20.80 -6.86
N ALA A 277 -12.25 20.70 -5.54
CA ALA A 277 -13.38 20.48 -4.62
C ALA A 277 -14.29 21.71 -4.46
N THR A 278 -13.79 22.92 -4.71
CA THR A 278 -14.58 24.16 -4.81
C THR A 278 -15.39 24.14 -6.11
N GLU A 279 -14.75 23.88 -7.25
CA GLU A 279 -15.42 23.87 -8.56
C GLU A 279 -16.49 22.78 -8.67
N SER A 280 -16.24 21.59 -8.12
CA SER A 280 -17.24 20.51 -8.05
C SER A 280 -18.40 20.85 -7.10
N THR A 281 -18.13 21.56 -6.00
CA THR A 281 -19.17 22.11 -5.11
C THR A 281 -20.03 23.15 -5.83
N GLU A 282 -19.42 24.15 -6.49
CA GLU A 282 -20.15 25.17 -7.26
C GLU A 282 -21.03 24.54 -8.36
N LYS A 283 -20.55 23.50 -9.03
CA LYS A 283 -21.32 22.75 -10.04
C LYS A 283 -22.57 22.09 -9.44
N ILE A 284 -22.46 21.41 -8.30
CA ILE A 284 -23.65 20.80 -7.67
C ILE A 284 -24.62 21.85 -7.11
N GLU A 285 -24.14 22.96 -6.55
CA GLU A 285 -24.99 24.06 -6.10
C GLU A 285 -25.76 24.71 -7.26
N ALA A 286 -25.09 24.92 -8.40
CA ALA A 286 -25.73 25.41 -9.63
C ALA A 286 -26.82 24.45 -10.14
N LEU A 287 -26.59 23.14 -10.06
CA LEU A 287 -27.57 22.12 -10.46
C LEU A 287 -28.78 22.05 -9.53
N ALA A 288 -28.58 22.12 -8.22
CA ALA A 288 -29.67 22.22 -7.25
C ALA A 288 -30.51 23.50 -7.48
N ALA A 289 -29.87 24.61 -7.87
CA ALA A 289 -30.53 25.87 -8.20
C ALA A 289 -31.25 25.86 -9.57
N GLU A 290 -30.76 25.12 -10.57
CA GLU A 290 -31.43 24.93 -11.87
C GLU A 290 -32.64 23.97 -11.76
N PHE A 291 -32.52 22.92 -10.92
CA PHE A 291 -33.49 21.82 -10.83
C PHE A 291 -34.20 21.66 -9.46
N PRO A 292 -34.60 22.71 -8.72
CA PRO A 292 -35.05 22.61 -7.32
C PRO A 292 -36.34 21.80 -7.10
N GLY A 293 -37.08 21.49 -8.18
CA GLY A 293 -38.25 20.61 -8.15
C GLY A 293 -37.94 19.10 -8.14
N ILE A 294 -36.65 18.74 -8.24
CA ILE A 294 -36.10 17.35 -8.22
C ILE A 294 -34.70 17.25 -7.58
N ALA A 295 -34.04 18.36 -7.26
CA ALA A 295 -32.74 18.39 -6.57
C ALA A 295 -32.74 19.35 -5.36
N GLU A 296 -31.82 19.13 -4.42
CA GLU A 296 -31.41 20.07 -3.35
C GLU A 296 -29.99 19.73 -2.86
N ILE A 297 -29.38 20.63 -2.10
CA ILE A 297 -28.06 20.41 -1.46
C ILE A 297 -28.23 19.82 -0.07
N ILE A 298 -27.33 18.90 0.28
CA ILE A 298 -27.06 18.46 1.65
C ILE A 298 -25.75 19.10 2.09
N GLU A 299 -25.77 19.76 3.23
CA GLU A 299 -24.58 20.25 3.94
C GLU A 299 -24.31 19.31 5.11
N MET A 300 -23.13 18.70 5.14
CA MET A 300 -22.75 17.70 6.15
C MET A 300 -22.20 18.41 7.41
N PRO A 301 -22.46 17.91 8.63
CA PRO A 301 -22.35 18.71 9.85
C PRO A 301 -20.94 18.85 10.42
N TYR A 302 -19.97 18.06 9.96
CA TYR A 302 -18.58 18.12 10.44
C TYR A 302 -17.72 18.87 9.42
N GLU A 303 -17.26 20.08 9.77
CA GLU A 303 -16.34 20.84 8.93
C GLU A 303 -14.96 20.16 8.89
N THR A 304 -14.30 20.16 7.73
CA THR A 304 -12.97 19.56 7.55
C THR A 304 -11.88 20.33 8.32
N ASN A 305 -10.63 19.83 8.32
CA ASN A 305 -9.52 20.62 8.85
C ASN A 305 -9.32 21.93 8.07
N GLY A 306 -9.63 21.93 6.77
CA GLY A 306 -9.39 22.98 5.79
C GLY A 306 -8.10 22.74 5.00
N TYR A 307 -8.05 23.26 3.78
CA TYR A 307 -6.84 23.30 2.92
C TYR A 307 -5.84 24.36 3.43
N ARG A 308 -5.30 24.12 4.64
CA ARG A 308 -4.40 25.02 5.36
C ARG A 308 -3.33 24.25 6.12
N ARG A 309 -2.19 24.91 6.32
CA ARG A 309 -1.07 24.44 7.17
C ARG A 309 -0.59 25.57 8.06
N LYS A 310 0.16 25.23 9.10
CA LYS A 310 0.96 26.21 9.84
C LYS A 310 2.09 26.67 8.93
N ALA A 311 2.48 27.93 9.04
CA ALA A 311 3.64 28.44 8.33
C ALA A 311 4.90 27.93 9.03
N GLN A 312 5.85 27.39 8.27
CA GLN A 312 7.02 26.69 8.80
C GLN A 312 8.32 27.28 8.24
N ALA A 313 9.40 27.18 9.01
CA ALA A 313 10.76 27.34 8.54
C ALA A 313 11.70 26.32 9.20
N ILE A 314 12.79 25.98 8.51
CA ILE A 314 13.85 25.10 9.01
C ILE A 314 15.15 25.89 8.97
N PHE A 315 15.65 26.25 10.14
CA PHE A 315 16.94 26.90 10.31
C PHE A 315 18.01 25.81 10.37
N GLN A 316 18.99 25.89 9.48
CA GLN A 316 20.04 24.88 9.32
C GLN A 316 21.39 25.55 9.06
N PRO A 317 22.51 24.93 9.48
CA PRO A 317 23.83 25.43 9.13
C PRO A 317 24.13 25.20 7.65
N PRO A 318 25.19 25.85 7.11
CA PRO A 318 25.49 25.79 5.69
C PRO A 318 25.57 24.38 5.08
N SER A 319 24.98 24.27 3.89
CA SER A 319 24.86 23.03 3.12
C SER A 319 26.23 22.43 2.78
N PRO A 320 26.32 21.10 2.54
CA PRO A 320 27.56 20.47 2.16
C PRO A 320 28.14 21.10 0.89
N LYS A 321 29.45 21.32 0.87
CA LYS A 321 30.14 21.96 -0.27
C LYS A 321 31.61 21.62 -0.33
N LEU A 322 32.14 21.57 -1.55
CA LEU A 322 33.56 21.61 -1.82
C LEU A 322 33.98 23.08 -1.94
N VAL A 323 34.88 23.54 -1.08
CA VAL A 323 35.52 24.86 -1.23
C VAL A 323 36.91 24.64 -1.80
N ILE A 324 37.27 25.40 -2.83
CA ILE A 324 38.62 25.47 -3.38
C ILE A 324 39.22 26.84 -3.05
N ASP A 325 40.39 26.86 -2.43
CA ASP A 325 41.04 28.08 -1.95
C ASP A 325 41.86 28.80 -3.04
N GLU A 326 42.09 30.11 -2.87
CA GLU A 326 43.08 30.85 -3.67
C GLU A 326 44.49 30.24 -3.51
N PRO A 327 45.35 30.24 -4.56
CA PRO A 327 45.22 30.98 -5.81
C PRO A 327 44.78 30.13 -7.02
N SER A 328 43.94 29.11 -6.82
CA SER A 328 43.35 28.35 -7.93
C SER A 328 42.55 29.26 -8.86
N ALA A 329 42.56 29.00 -10.18
CA ALA A 329 41.64 29.68 -11.10
C ALA A 329 40.20 29.16 -10.98
N ALA A 330 40.02 28.02 -10.31
CA ALA A 330 38.75 27.47 -9.85
C ALA A 330 38.59 27.65 -8.32
N ALA A 331 39.06 28.77 -7.76
CA ALA A 331 38.80 29.12 -6.37
C ALA A 331 37.33 29.56 -6.20
N GLY A 332 36.64 29.03 -5.20
CA GLY A 332 35.22 29.25 -4.97
C GLY A 332 34.54 28.12 -4.19
N ASP A 333 33.25 28.32 -3.94
CA ASP A 333 32.37 27.38 -3.23
C ASP A 333 31.51 26.62 -4.26
N TYR A 334 31.51 25.29 -4.19
CA TYR A 334 30.80 24.39 -5.09
C TYR A 334 29.79 23.55 -4.30
N PRO A 335 28.47 23.71 -4.53
CA PRO A 335 27.43 22.96 -3.83
C PRO A 335 27.60 21.45 -3.97
N ALA A 336 27.36 20.71 -2.88
CA ALA A 336 27.51 19.27 -2.86
C ALA A 336 26.33 18.58 -2.15
N ALA A 337 25.93 17.41 -2.65
CA ALA A 337 25.05 16.51 -1.92
C ALA A 337 25.89 15.55 -1.08
N ALA A 338 25.61 15.44 0.21
CA ALA A 338 26.23 14.43 1.07
C ALA A 338 25.90 13.01 0.57
N ALA A 339 26.83 12.07 0.74
CA ALA A 339 26.47 10.65 0.68
C ALA A 339 25.58 10.25 1.88
N ASP A 340 24.99 9.06 1.83
CA ASP A 340 24.31 8.44 2.98
C ASP A 340 25.26 7.55 3.81
N PHE A 341 26.49 7.33 3.33
CA PHE A 341 27.54 6.53 3.96
C PHE A 341 28.84 7.33 4.16
N GLY A 342 29.79 6.85 4.95
CA GLY A 342 31.00 7.62 5.31
C GLY A 342 30.74 8.67 6.41
N GLY A 343 31.79 9.14 7.08
CA GLY A 343 31.69 10.03 8.23
C GLY A 343 31.22 11.46 7.92
N ALA A 344 30.71 12.14 8.95
CA ALA A 344 30.45 13.58 8.92
C ALA A 344 31.72 14.40 9.22
N THR A 345 31.73 15.68 8.86
CA THR A 345 32.76 16.65 9.24
C THR A 345 32.28 17.59 10.35
N SER A 346 33.19 18.37 10.93
CA SER A 346 32.81 19.65 11.53
C SER A 346 32.31 20.62 10.45
N ILE A 347 31.66 21.70 10.86
CA ILE A 347 31.16 22.75 9.95
C ILE A 347 32.27 23.50 9.18
N ASP A 348 33.51 23.48 9.70
CA ASP A 348 34.70 24.00 8.99
C ASP A 348 35.13 23.13 7.81
N GLY A 349 34.65 21.88 7.74
CA GLY A 349 35.03 20.86 6.78
C GLY A 349 36.38 20.20 7.06
N VAL A 350 36.68 19.13 6.30
CA VAL A 350 37.99 18.48 6.28
C VAL A 350 38.88 19.16 5.23
N PRO A 351 39.97 19.83 5.61
CA PRO A 351 40.88 20.48 4.68
C PRO A 351 41.85 19.46 4.05
N GLY A 352 42.19 19.69 2.79
CA GLY A 352 43.15 18.87 2.05
C GLY A 352 43.31 19.33 0.61
N ARG A 353 44.31 18.78 -0.08
CA ARG A 353 44.53 19.08 -1.49
C ARG A 353 43.57 18.24 -2.34
N ALA A 354 42.71 18.87 -3.11
CA ALA A 354 41.85 18.21 -4.08
C ALA A 354 42.70 17.64 -5.23
N VAL A 355 42.57 16.34 -5.50
CA VAL A 355 43.33 15.62 -6.54
C VAL A 355 42.41 14.66 -7.30
N LEU A 356 42.44 14.74 -8.63
CA LEU A 356 41.76 13.77 -9.49
C LEU A 356 42.42 12.40 -9.36
N VAL A 357 41.64 11.36 -9.04
CA VAL A 357 42.16 10.01 -8.82
C VAL A 357 42.64 9.33 -10.12
N SER A 358 43.42 8.25 -9.95
CA SER A 358 43.82 7.35 -11.03
C SER A 358 43.94 5.93 -10.51
N ASP A 359 43.09 5.00 -10.92
CA ASP A 359 43.23 3.56 -10.63
C ASP A 359 44.13 2.80 -11.65
N GLY A 360 44.65 3.51 -12.66
CA GLY A 360 45.51 2.93 -13.70
C GLY A 360 44.77 2.12 -14.77
N SER A 361 43.43 2.13 -14.78
CA SER A 361 42.60 1.48 -15.79
C SER A 361 42.50 2.27 -17.12
N GLY A 362 41.58 1.86 -18.00
CA GLY A 362 41.27 2.59 -19.24
C GLY A 362 40.47 3.88 -19.04
N THR A 363 39.80 4.03 -17.89
CA THR A 363 39.07 5.24 -17.48
C THR A 363 39.51 5.61 -16.05
N PRO A 364 40.79 5.99 -15.87
CA PRO A 364 41.47 5.90 -14.58
C PRO A 364 40.86 6.75 -13.46
N SER A 365 40.21 7.86 -13.82
CA SER A 365 39.54 8.76 -12.89
C SER A 365 38.19 8.24 -12.37
N GLU A 366 37.69 7.09 -12.85
CA GLU A 366 36.53 6.44 -12.23
C GLU A 366 36.84 5.81 -10.87
N GLY A 367 38.11 5.53 -10.52
CA GLY A 367 38.48 5.02 -9.19
C GLY A 367 37.84 3.66 -8.85
N CYS A 368 37.63 2.80 -9.84
CA CYS A 368 36.99 1.49 -9.68
C CYS A 368 37.96 0.42 -9.15
N GLY A 369 39.27 0.60 -9.39
CA GLY A 369 40.34 -0.17 -8.76
C GLY A 369 41.09 0.60 -7.66
N PRO A 370 42.05 -0.05 -6.97
CA PRO A 370 42.92 0.62 -6.00
C PRO A 370 43.68 1.80 -6.61
N LEU A 371 43.70 2.94 -5.92
CA LEU A 371 44.27 4.17 -6.48
C LEU A 371 45.80 4.11 -6.59
N THR A 372 46.33 4.75 -7.63
CA THR A 372 47.74 4.74 -8.02
C THR A 372 48.29 6.16 -8.00
N GLY A 373 49.40 6.38 -7.27
CA GLY A 373 50.05 7.68 -7.19
C GLY A 373 49.31 8.76 -6.37
N PHE A 374 48.28 8.36 -5.63
CA PHE A 374 47.55 9.23 -4.69
C PHE A 374 48.37 9.44 -3.40
N GLU A 375 48.34 10.65 -2.82
CA GLU A 375 49.04 10.97 -1.56
C GLU A 375 48.05 10.97 -0.38
N ALA A 376 48.35 10.26 0.70
CA ALA A 376 47.46 10.17 1.85
C ALA A 376 47.31 11.54 2.55
N GLY A 377 46.07 11.90 2.91
CA GLY A 377 45.69 13.22 3.39
C GLY A 377 45.07 14.15 2.32
N ASP A 378 45.10 13.77 1.05
CA ASP A 378 44.44 14.52 -0.02
C ASP A 378 42.92 14.23 -0.09
N ILE A 379 42.18 15.11 -0.77
CA ILE A 379 40.75 14.94 -1.09
C ILE A 379 40.64 14.30 -2.48
N ALA A 380 40.06 13.11 -2.55
CA ALA A 380 39.93 12.33 -3.78
C ALA A 380 38.76 12.82 -4.64
N LEU A 381 39.04 13.42 -5.80
CA LEU A 381 38.02 13.75 -6.81
C LEU A 381 37.91 12.60 -7.83
N ILE A 382 36.70 12.09 -8.01
CA ILE A 382 36.41 10.84 -8.73
C ILE A 382 35.28 11.06 -9.74
N ASP A 383 35.40 10.53 -10.95
CA ASP A 383 34.30 10.59 -11.93
C ASP A 383 33.22 9.54 -11.62
N ARG A 384 31.94 9.94 -11.65
CA ARG A 384 30.82 9.00 -11.74
C ARG A 384 30.92 8.22 -13.05
N GLY A 385 30.70 6.90 -12.98
CA GLY A 385 30.93 6.01 -14.11
C GLY A 385 30.24 4.66 -13.92
N THR A 386 30.98 3.58 -14.18
CA THR A 386 30.47 2.21 -14.32
C THR A 386 30.43 1.40 -13.03
N CYS A 387 31.30 1.70 -12.06
CA CYS A 387 31.33 1.04 -10.74
C CYS A 387 30.48 1.77 -9.67
N PRO A 388 30.02 1.07 -8.60
CA PRO A 388 29.24 1.65 -7.50
C PRO A 388 29.94 2.80 -6.76
N PHE A 389 29.16 3.71 -6.19
CA PHE A 389 29.68 4.84 -5.38
C PHE A 389 30.47 4.38 -4.15
N VAL A 390 29.98 3.34 -3.48
CA VAL A 390 30.62 2.70 -2.32
C VAL A 390 32.05 2.28 -2.66
N ASP A 391 32.27 1.57 -3.77
CA ASP A 391 33.61 1.08 -4.13
C ASP A 391 34.58 2.21 -4.48
N LYS A 392 34.10 3.29 -5.13
CA LYS A 392 34.89 4.49 -5.42
C LYS A 392 35.45 5.12 -4.14
N VAL A 393 34.59 5.33 -3.15
CA VAL A 393 34.96 5.97 -1.88
C VAL A 393 35.79 5.01 -1.02
N ARG A 394 35.48 3.71 -1.01
CA ARG A 394 36.30 2.67 -0.36
C ARG A 394 37.71 2.61 -0.92
N ASN A 395 37.89 2.68 -2.25
CA ASN A 395 39.20 2.74 -2.89
C ASN A 395 39.98 4.02 -2.52
N ALA A 396 39.30 5.17 -2.38
CA ALA A 396 39.91 6.41 -1.90
C ALA A 396 40.34 6.31 -0.42
N GLN A 397 39.50 5.72 0.44
CA GLN A 397 39.83 5.48 1.85
C GLN A 397 41.02 4.52 2.00
N GLN A 398 41.07 3.44 1.21
CA GLN A 398 42.21 2.50 1.20
C GLN A 398 43.51 3.14 0.69
N ALA A 399 43.42 4.21 -0.11
CA ALA A 399 44.55 5.05 -0.51
C ALA A 399 44.92 6.13 0.52
N GLY A 400 44.18 6.23 1.64
CA GLY A 400 44.41 7.21 2.70
C GLY A 400 43.88 8.62 2.41
N ALA A 401 42.86 8.76 1.57
CA ALA A 401 42.20 10.05 1.34
C ALA A 401 41.57 10.60 2.63
N ALA A 402 41.63 11.92 2.81
CA ALA A 402 40.97 12.61 3.92
C ALA A 402 39.46 12.76 3.70
N ALA A 403 39.03 12.84 2.44
CA ALA A 403 37.63 12.89 2.01
C ALA A 403 37.51 12.49 0.53
N ALA A 404 36.30 12.23 0.05
CA ALA A 404 36.02 11.90 -1.35
C ALA A 404 34.90 12.78 -1.95
N ILE A 405 35.08 13.19 -3.20
CA ILE A 405 34.13 13.93 -4.02
C ILE A 405 33.87 13.12 -5.30
N VAL A 406 32.61 12.78 -5.56
CA VAL A 406 32.20 12.23 -6.85
C VAL A 406 31.66 13.34 -7.74
N ILE A 407 32.19 13.46 -8.96
CA ILE A 407 31.67 14.36 -9.99
C ILE A 407 30.53 13.64 -10.71
N ASN A 408 29.33 14.21 -10.72
CA ASN A 408 28.20 13.64 -11.47
C ASN A 408 28.54 13.58 -12.98
N ASN A 409 28.03 12.56 -13.68
CA ASN A 409 28.23 12.36 -15.12
C ASN A 409 26.96 12.60 -15.95
N VAL A 410 25.88 13.04 -15.30
CA VAL A 410 24.65 13.55 -15.90
C VAL A 410 24.55 15.03 -15.50
N ASP A 411 23.96 15.85 -16.38
CA ASP A 411 23.73 17.27 -16.11
C ASP A 411 22.58 17.49 -15.11
N GLY A 412 22.61 18.60 -14.37
CA GLY A 412 21.72 18.88 -13.24
C GLY A 412 22.36 18.66 -11.87
N ASP A 413 21.54 18.82 -10.82
CA ASP A 413 21.96 18.94 -9.44
C ASP A 413 22.63 17.66 -8.88
N PRO A 414 23.55 17.80 -7.90
CA PRO A 414 24.08 16.64 -7.19
C PRO A 414 23.00 16.00 -6.30
N PHE A 415 23.06 14.69 -6.14
CA PHE A 415 22.11 13.90 -5.33
C PHE A 415 22.84 12.99 -4.35
N ALA A 416 22.14 12.56 -3.30
CA ALA A 416 22.72 11.73 -2.25
C ALA A 416 23.20 10.37 -2.80
N MET A 417 24.44 10.01 -2.48
CA MET A 417 25.00 8.71 -2.86
C MET A 417 24.59 7.65 -1.83
N THR A 418 23.69 6.76 -2.25
CA THR A 418 23.17 5.65 -1.44
C THR A 418 24.10 4.43 -1.46
N GLY A 419 24.04 3.61 -0.41
CA GLY A 419 24.68 2.28 -0.35
C GLY A 419 25.05 1.85 1.07
N ASN A 420 24.91 0.56 1.38
CA ASN A 420 25.33 0.00 2.66
C ASN A 420 26.87 -0.19 2.68
N ALA A 421 27.56 0.54 3.56
CA ALA A 421 29.03 0.57 3.63
C ALA A 421 29.54 1.10 4.99
N PRO A 422 29.32 0.38 6.12
CA PRO A 422 29.77 0.80 7.45
C PRO A 422 31.29 0.81 7.60
N ASP A 423 32.02 0.12 6.69
CA ASP A 423 33.48 0.16 6.63
C ASP A 423 34.03 1.50 6.11
N ILE A 424 33.19 2.35 5.50
CA ILE A 424 33.58 3.67 5.03
C ILE A 424 33.39 4.68 6.16
N THR A 425 34.47 5.32 6.56
CA THR A 425 34.53 6.32 7.64
C THR A 425 34.94 7.71 7.14
N ILE A 426 35.56 7.82 5.95
CA ILE A 426 35.89 9.14 5.38
C ILE A 426 34.63 9.89 4.90
N PRO A 427 34.60 11.24 4.93
CA PRO A 427 33.50 12.01 4.39
C PRO A 427 33.38 11.88 2.86
N ALA A 428 32.16 11.72 2.37
CA ALA A 428 31.86 11.60 0.95
C ALA A 428 30.70 12.50 0.52
N ALA A 429 30.83 13.11 -0.66
CA ALA A 429 29.81 13.95 -1.28
C ALA A 429 29.85 13.89 -2.82
N MET A 430 28.79 14.35 -3.48
CA MET A 430 28.71 14.53 -4.94
C MET A 430 28.64 16.02 -5.30
N ILE A 431 29.33 16.44 -6.36
CA ILE A 431 29.16 17.77 -7.01
C ILE A 431 28.59 17.61 -8.43
N SER A 432 28.03 18.68 -9.00
CA SER A 432 27.42 18.64 -10.35
C SER A 432 28.45 18.37 -11.44
N LEU A 433 27.97 17.97 -12.63
CA LEU A 433 28.81 17.84 -13.82
C LEU A 433 29.41 19.19 -14.25
N ALA A 434 28.69 20.30 -14.04
CA ALA A 434 29.15 21.64 -14.38
C ALA A 434 30.31 22.09 -13.47
N ASP A 435 30.16 21.92 -12.15
CA ASP A 435 31.20 22.24 -11.17
C ASP A 435 32.43 21.37 -11.36
N GLY A 436 32.22 20.08 -11.63
CA GLY A 436 33.29 19.15 -12.00
C GLY A 436 34.10 19.61 -13.22
N HIS A 437 33.44 20.17 -14.25
CA HIS A 437 34.14 20.74 -15.41
C HIS A 437 34.92 22.02 -15.09
N THR A 438 34.51 22.81 -14.08
CA THR A 438 35.25 24.00 -13.63
C THR A 438 36.43 23.65 -12.73
N VAL A 439 36.26 22.75 -11.77
CA VAL A 439 37.28 22.40 -10.77
C VAL A 439 38.39 21.52 -11.36
N LYS A 440 38.01 20.48 -12.11
CA LYS A 440 38.92 19.41 -12.58
C LYS A 440 40.13 19.86 -13.42
N PRO A 441 40.06 20.89 -14.28
CA PRO A 441 41.22 21.37 -15.04
C PRO A 441 42.31 22.03 -14.18
N GLU A 442 41.97 22.58 -13.01
CA GLU A 442 42.86 23.37 -12.15
C GLU A 442 43.46 22.55 -10.99
N LEU A 443 43.28 21.22 -11.02
CA LEU A 443 43.82 20.30 -10.01
C LEU A 443 45.32 19.99 -10.25
N PRO A 444 46.13 19.79 -9.20
CA PRO A 444 45.72 19.72 -7.79
C PRO A 444 45.65 21.10 -7.11
N ALA A 445 44.55 21.36 -6.41
CA ALA A 445 44.27 22.64 -5.73
C ALA A 445 44.09 22.42 -4.21
N GLN A 446 44.30 23.45 -3.38
CA GLN A 446 43.95 23.37 -1.96
C GLN A 446 42.45 23.64 -1.76
N GLY A 447 41.86 23.04 -0.74
CA GLY A 447 40.45 23.21 -0.43
C GLY A 447 40.01 22.47 0.83
N ARG A 448 38.69 22.34 0.99
CA ARG A 448 38.06 21.51 2.04
C ARG A 448 36.71 20.97 1.58
N LEU A 449 36.31 19.79 2.06
CA LEU A 449 34.94 19.32 1.97
C LEU A 449 34.23 19.60 3.30
N ASN A 450 33.17 20.41 3.26
CA ASN A 450 32.21 20.51 4.34
C ASN A 450 31.05 19.51 4.11
N ARG A 451 30.77 18.65 5.10
CA ARG A 451 29.67 17.68 5.13
C ARG A 451 29.26 17.42 6.60
N PRO A 452 28.60 18.37 7.28
CA PRO A 452 28.20 18.19 8.67
C PRO A 452 27.05 17.19 8.78
N ASN A 453 26.88 16.58 9.97
CA ASN A 453 25.58 16.04 10.34
C ASN A 453 24.68 17.24 10.66
N LEU A 454 23.76 17.61 9.76
CA LEU A 454 22.96 18.83 9.90
C LEU A 454 21.91 18.75 11.03
N ASN A 455 21.46 17.55 11.39
CA ASN A 455 20.34 17.34 12.32
C ASN A 455 20.53 17.94 13.73
N PRO A 456 21.67 17.76 14.44
CA PRO A 456 21.91 18.37 15.76
C PRO A 456 21.85 19.91 15.75
N HIS A 457 22.10 20.54 14.60
CA HIS A 457 22.15 22.00 14.44
C HIS A 457 20.83 22.61 13.95
N ARG A 458 19.80 21.79 13.68
CA ARG A 458 18.55 22.24 13.04
C ARG A 458 17.48 22.63 14.05
N VAL A 459 16.91 23.81 13.86
CA VAL A 459 15.72 24.31 14.55
C VAL A 459 14.57 24.38 13.55
N VAL A 460 13.44 23.78 13.89
CA VAL A 460 12.18 23.96 13.15
C VAL A 460 11.32 24.97 13.91
N VAL A 461 10.63 25.83 13.17
CA VAL A 461 9.71 26.83 13.73
C VAL A 461 8.40 26.80 12.94
N ASP A 462 7.30 26.54 13.64
CA ASP A 462 5.94 26.53 13.13
C ASP A 462 5.14 27.71 13.71
N SER A 463 4.26 28.33 12.93
CA SER A 463 3.35 29.38 13.42
C SER A 463 2.21 28.80 14.28
N ILE A 464 1.76 29.57 15.28
CA ILE A 464 0.55 29.23 16.05
C ILE A 464 -0.72 29.53 15.22
N ALA A 465 -0.74 30.66 14.50
CA ALA A 465 -1.74 30.96 13.48
C ALA A 465 -1.62 30.00 12.28
N TRP A 466 -2.68 29.81 11.49
CA TRP A 466 -2.55 29.17 10.18
C TRP A 466 -1.89 30.15 9.18
N GLY A 467 -1.26 29.64 8.11
CA GLY A 467 -0.48 30.49 7.19
C GLY A 467 -1.26 31.68 6.62
N HIS A 468 -2.50 31.44 6.17
CA HIS A 468 -3.42 32.47 5.67
C HIS A 468 -4.04 33.36 6.77
N GLU A 469 -3.94 32.96 8.03
CA GLU A 469 -4.43 33.70 9.21
C GLU A 469 -3.33 34.59 9.84
N GLY A 470 -2.26 34.89 9.08
CA GLY A 470 -1.11 35.68 9.51
C GLY A 470 0.12 34.86 9.88
N GLY A 471 0.06 33.52 9.82
CA GLY A 471 1.24 32.67 10.02
C GLY A 471 2.36 32.95 9.00
N ASN A 472 1.97 33.24 7.74
CA ASN A 472 2.91 33.60 6.67
C ASN A 472 3.46 35.05 6.81
N ASP A 473 2.90 35.89 7.69
CA ASP A 473 3.41 37.25 7.93
C ASP A 473 4.57 37.28 8.96
N ILE A 474 4.78 36.17 9.68
CA ILE A 474 5.83 36.05 10.71
C ILE A 474 7.22 35.99 10.07
N THR A 475 8.16 36.76 10.61
CA THR A 475 9.60 36.67 10.26
C THR A 475 10.43 36.21 11.46
N VAL A 476 11.50 35.46 11.19
CA VAL A 476 12.48 35.03 12.18
C VAL A 476 13.89 35.33 11.66
N GLU A 477 14.63 36.18 12.37
CA GLU A 477 16.04 36.47 12.13
C GLU A 477 16.91 35.72 13.13
N LEU A 478 17.91 34.97 12.66
CA LEU A 478 18.96 34.41 13.49
C LEU A 478 20.26 35.20 13.25
N ALA A 479 20.73 35.91 14.28
CA ALA A 479 21.82 36.87 14.15
C ALA A 479 23.05 36.52 15.01
N ASP A 480 24.24 36.69 14.44
CA ASP A 480 25.49 36.82 15.19
C ASP A 480 25.57 38.26 15.74
N PRO A 481 25.65 38.48 17.07
CA PRO A 481 25.72 39.81 17.66
C PRO A 481 27.06 40.55 17.38
N GLY A 482 28.07 39.89 16.80
CA GLY A 482 29.33 40.49 16.38
C GLY A 482 30.23 40.97 17.52
N VAL A 483 29.97 40.52 18.76
CA VAL A 483 30.71 40.86 19.98
C VAL A 483 30.98 39.61 20.81
N SER A 484 32.10 39.58 21.54
CA SER A 484 32.42 38.50 22.51
C SER A 484 31.52 38.51 23.75
N ASP A 485 31.39 37.35 24.38
CA ASP A 485 30.70 37.13 25.66
C ASP A 485 29.22 37.59 25.67
N SER A 486 28.53 37.47 24.52
CA SER A 486 27.11 37.79 24.40
C SER A 486 26.24 36.60 24.86
N PRO A 487 25.18 36.82 25.65
CA PRO A 487 24.18 35.78 25.92
C PRO A 487 23.25 35.58 24.71
N LEU A 488 22.58 34.43 24.66
CA LEU A 488 21.41 34.21 23.81
C LEU A 488 20.29 35.16 24.26
N ALA A 489 19.63 35.82 23.32
CA ALA A 489 18.45 36.64 23.57
C ALA A 489 17.46 36.54 22.40
N VAL A 490 16.18 36.42 22.73
CA VAL A 490 15.06 36.48 21.77
C VAL A 490 14.25 37.74 22.06
N THR A 491 13.85 38.47 21.02
CA THR A 491 13.00 39.65 21.13
C THR A 491 11.95 39.67 20.01
N VAL A 492 10.71 39.97 20.37
CA VAL A 492 9.56 40.01 19.46
C VAL A 492 9.06 41.44 19.28
N GLN A 493 8.77 41.87 18.05
CA GLN A 493 8.31 43.23 17.74
C GLN A 493 7.16 43.23 16.71
N GLY A 494 5.96 42.85 17.17
CA GLY A 494 4.89 42.49 16.24
C GLY A 494 5.16 41.08 15.74
N ASP A 495 5.07 40.87 14.43
CA ASP A 495 5.26 39.56 13.80
C ASP A 495 6.74 39.26 13.47
N ASP A 496 7.64 40.24 13.71
CA ASP A 496 9.09 40.09 13.61
C ASP A 496 9.71 39.49 14.89
N ILE A 497 10.42 38.37 14.76
CA ILE A 497 11.14 37.69 15.84
C ILE A 497 12.66 37.76 15.56
N HIS A 498 13.43 38.35 16.47
CA HIS A 498 14.89 38.45 16.36
C HIS A 498 15.58 37.61 17.44
N VAL A 499 16.49 36.72 17.02
CA VAL A 499 17.30 35.85 17.89
C VAL A 499 18.77 36.25 17.79
N SER A 500 19.26 36.95 18.79
CA SER A 500 20.68 37.22 18.99
C SER A 500 21.34 36.00 19.62
N LEU A 501 22.11 35.23 18.84
CA LEU A 501 22.79 34.01 19.30
C LEU A 501 23.89 34.31 20.34
N ALA A 502 24.17 33.34 21.21
CA ALA A 502 25.24 33.47 22.22
C ALA A 502 26.64 33.37 21.59
N THR A 503 27.60 34.10 22.16
CA THR A 503 29.02 34.06 21.80
C THR A 503 29.92 33.87 23.01
N ASN A 504 31.04 33.18 22.81
CA ASN A 504 32.09 33.03 23.81
C ASN A 504 33.09 34.21 23.83
N ALA A 505 34.11 34.13 24.69
CA ALA A 505 35.16 35.14 24.81
C ALA A 505 35.98 35.40 23.53
N SER A 506 36.05 34.44 22.59
CA SER A 506 36.67 34.64 21.27
C SER A 506 35.71 35.20 20.22
N GLY A 507 34.45 35.48 20.57
CA GLY A 507 33.42 35.95 19.63
C GLY A 507 32.88 34.84 18.73
N SER A 508 33.06 33.57 19.10
CA SER A 508 32.54 32.43 18.36
C SER A 508 31.16 32.06 18.88
N LEU A 509 30.22 31.75 17.98
CA LEU A 509 28.87 31.30 18.31
C LEU A 509 28.89 30.03 19.19
N THR A 510 27.97 29.96 20.15
CA THR A 510 27.83 28.80 21.05
C THR A 510 26.40 28.32 21.29
N SER A 511 25.36 29.06 20.88
CA SER A 511 23.97 28.66 21.13
C SER A 511 23.62 27.35 20.44
N THR A 512 23.16 26.35 21.19
CA THR A 512 22.72 25.06 20.61
C THR A 512 21.28 25.14 20.07
N ALA A 513 20.89 24.19 19.22
CA ALA A 513 19.53 24.14 18.70
C ALA A 513 18.48 23.97 19.81
N ALA A 514 18.78 23.21 20.86
CA ALA A 514 17.95 23.08 22.05
C ALA A 514 17.82 24.39 22.84
N GLU A 515 18.90 25.18 22.97
CA GLU A 515 18.85 26.49 23.61
C GLU A 515 18.02 27.51 22.80
N VAL A 516 18.17 27.51 21.46
CA VAL A 516 17.39 28.37 20.57
C VAL A 516 15.90 27.98 20.58
N VAL A 517 15.58 26.69 20.53
CA VAL A 517 14.22 26.16 20.69
C VAL A 517 13.61 26.59 22.03
N ALA A 518 14.35 26.47 23.13
CA ALA A 518 13.88 26.89 24.45
C ALA A 518 13.64 28.41 24.51
N GLY A 519 14.54 29.22 23.94
CA GLY A 519 14.39 30.68 23.88
C GLY A 519 13.19 31.14 23.05
N LEU A 520 13.00 30.55 21.87
CA LEU A 520 11.85 30.85 21.00
C LEU A 520 10.52 30.49 21.67
N ASN A 521 10.41 29.30 22.25
CA ASN A 521 9.19 28.89 22.96
C ASN A 521 8.91 29.72 24.22
N ALA A 522 9.95 30.26 24.89
CA ALA A 522 9.79 31.06 26.10
C ALA A 522 9.38 32.52 25.82
N GLU A 523 9.97 33.17 24.81
CA GLU A 523 9.78 34.61 24.56
C GLU A 523 8.88 34.92 23.34
N ALA A 524 8.66 33.93 22.44
CA ALA A 524 7.84 34.07 21.23
C ALA A 524 6.70 33.04 21.11
N GLY A 525 6.42 32.29 22.18
CA GLY A 525 5.42 31.20 22.22
C GLY A 525 3.97 31.59 21.92
N ASP A 526 3.63 32.89 21.93
CA ASP A 526 2.32 33.40 21.49
C ASP A 526 2.18 33.44 19.94
N LEU A 527 3.30 33.44 19.21
CA LEU A 527 3.36 33.52 17.74
C LEU A 527 3.81 32.22 17.09
N VAL A 528 4.81 31.55 17.69
CA VAL A 528 5.47 30.36 17.11
C VAL A 528 5.70 29.25 18.13
N LYS A 529 5.80 28.02 17.61
CA LYS A 529 6.24 26.81 18.31
C LYS A 529 7.55 26.36 17.67
N ALA A 530 8.62 26.30 18.44
CA ALA A 530 9.92 25.81 17.99
C ALA A 530 10.18 24.38 18.48
N TYR A 531 10.87 23.57 17.69
CA TYR A 531 11.27 22.21 18.06
C TYR A 531 12.55 21.78 17.32
N THR A 532 13.21 20.72 17.80
CA THR A 532 14.41 20.16 17.18
C THR A 532 14.04 19.22 16.03
N PHE A 533 14.87 19.19 14.98
CA PHE A 533 14.55 18.44 13.77
C PHE A 533 14.58 16.91 14.01
N ARG A 534 13.47 16.23 13.69
CA ARG A 534 13.26 14.78 13.87
C ARG A 534 13.62 14.27 15.29
N GLY A 535 13.20 15.02 16.32
CA GLY A 535 13.41 14.62 17.73
C GLY A 535 14.86 14.65 18.24
N HIS A 536 15.82 15.18 17.48
CA HIS A 536 17.23 15.22 17.92
C HIS A 536 17.41 16.02 19.22
N ALA A 537 18.39 15.65 20.05
CA ALA A 537 18.73 16.35 21.29
C ALA A 537 19.16 17.83 21.13
N GLY A 538 19.32 18.33 19.90
CA GLY A 538 19.62 19.74 19.60
C GLY A 538 20.93 20.28 20.18
N ASP A 539 21.95 19.44 20.33
CA ASP A 539 23.26 19.76 20.92
C ASP A 539 24.19 20.54 19.98
N GLY A 540 23.89 20.59 18.68
CA GLY A 540 24.68 21.31 17.68
C GLY A 540 24.46 22.82 17.73
N VAL A 541 25.54 23.58 17.56
CA VAL A 541 25.52 25.05 17.50
C VAL A 541 24.71 25.55 16.30
N VAL A 542 23.82 26.52 16.50
CA VAL A 542 23.03 27.15 15.44
C VAL A 542 23.80 28.31 14.80
N TYR A 543 23.57 28.53 13.51
CA TYR A 543 24.20 29.58 12.72
C TYR A 543 23.14 30.46 12.03
N PRO A 544 23.42 31.74 11.75
CA PRO A 544 22.62 32.56 10.84
C PRO A 544 22.43 31.89 9.47
N CYS A 545 21.22 31.99 8.90
CA CYS A 545 20.92 31.47 7.57
C CYS A 545 21.79 32.12 6.48
N GLY A 546 22.36 31.31 5.58
CA GLY A 546 22.87 31.80 4.30
C GLY A 546 21.75 32.29 3.38
N PRO A 547 22.02 33.23 2.45
CA PRO A 547 21.00 33.80 1.55
C PRO A 547 20.39 32.79 0.57
N ASP A 548 21.07 31.66 0.33
CA ASP A 548 20.59 30.58 -0.55
C ASP A 548 19.96 29.42 0.24
N GLU A 549 19.89 29.51 1.58
CA GLU A 549 19.65 28.37 2.48
C GLU A 549 18.37 28.49 3.31
N CYS A 550 17.86 29.71 3.47
CA CYS A 550 16.54 30.03 4.01
C CYS A 550 15.91 31.09 3.09
N HIS A 551 14.61 30.98 2.77
CA HIS A 551 13.98 31.80 1.72
C HIS A 551 13.77 33.27 2.16
N GLY A 552 14.76 34.15 1.93
CA GLY A 552 14.65 35.56 2.33
C GLY A 552 15.86 36.45 2.00
N GLU A 553 15.86 37.65 2.58
CA GLU A 553 17.06 38.51 2.66
C GLU A 553 18.08 37.90 3.65
N PRO A 554 19.40 38.16 3.53
CA PRO A 554 20.41 37.50 4.34
C PRO A 554 20.17 37.66 5.85
N GLY A 555 19.90 36.54 6.54
CA GLY A 555 19.64 36.47 7.98
C GLY A 555 18.17 36.39 8.40
N THR A 556 17.22 36.94 7.62
CA THR A 556 15.79 37.01 7.97
C THR A 556 14.96 36.04 7.13
N THR A 557 14.29 35.09 7.78
CA THR A 557 13.44 34.08 7.13
C THR A 557 11.97 34.39 7.38
N GLN A 558 11.18 34.51 6.32
CA GLN A 558 9.71 34.54 6.41
C GLN A 558 9.18 33.10 6.52
N LEU A 559 8.22 32.84 7.41
CA LEU A 559 7.59 31.52 7.51
C LEU A 559 6.65 31.28 6.30
N SER A 560 6.48 30.03 5.87
CA SER A 560 5.54 29.69 4.79
C SER A 560 4.78 28.40 5.06
N ASP A 561 3.48 28.37 4.77
CA ASP A 561 2.67 27.14 4.76
C ASP A 561 2.97 26.21 3.57
N PHE A 562 3.70 26.72 2.57
CA PHE A 562 4.02 26.05 1.31
C PHE A 562 2.77 25.58 0.51
N LEU A 563 1.69 26.38 0.48
CA LEU A 563 0.43 26.06 -0.20
C LEU A 563 0.03 27.04 -1.32
N SER A 564 -0.10 26.53 -2.55
CA SER A 564 0.00 27.31 -3.79
C SER A 564 -1.34 27.61 -4.51
N ALA A 565 -2.48 27.16 -4.00
CA ALA A 565 -3.76 27.35 -4.71
C ALA A 565 -4.16 28.84 -4.85
N PRO A 566 -4.89 29.22 -5.93
CA PRO A 566 -5.28 30.60 -6.19
C PRO A 566 -6.35 31.14 -5.24
N ASP A 567 -6.49 32.46 -5.16
CA ASP A 567 -7.35 33.25 -4.25
C ASP A 567 -8.84 32.84 -4.13
N HIS A 568 -9.37 32.01 -5.05
CA HIS A 568 -10.76 31.52 -5.00
C HIS A 568 -10.91 30.19 -4.26
N VAL A 569 -9.83 29.44 -4.05
CA VAL A 569 -9.80 28.25 -3.22
C VAL A 569 -9.70 28.70 -1.76
N SER A 570 -10.73 28.41 -0.98
CA SER A 570 -10.74 28.71 0.45
C SER A 570 -9.64 27.97 1.19
N ARG A 571 -9.10 28.58 2.24
CA ARG A 571 -8.16 27.95 3.18
C ARG A 571 -8.82 27.62 4.52
N ASP A 572 -10.04 28.10 4.73
CA ASP A 572 -10.84 27.82 5.92
C ASP A 572 -11.39 26.36 5.89
N PRO A 573 -11.92 25.83 7.02
CA PRO A 573 -12.65 24.57 7.04
C PRO A 573 -13.73 24.49 5.95
N PHE A 574 -13.85 23.34 5.29
CA PHE A 574 -14.92 23.10 4.33
C PHE A 574 -16.09 22.38 5.00
N THR A 575 -17.30 22.89 4.81
CA THR A 575 -18.52 22.08 4.94
C THR A 575 -18.57 21.14 3.73
N VAL A 576 -18.48 19.83 3.94
CA VAL A 576 -18.61 18.86 2.83
C VAL A 576 -20.06 18.89 2.32
N LYS A 577 -20.25 18.90 1.00
CA LYS A 577 -21.57 19.05 0.37
C LYS A 577 -21.87 17.94 -0.65
N GLY A 578 -23.12 17.49 -0.63
CA GLY A 578 -23.68 16.59 -1.63
C GLY A 578 -24.93 17.16 -2.28
N ILE A 579 -25.36 16.55 -3.39
CA ILE A 579 -26.63 16.83 -4.05
C ILE A 579 -27.58 15.64 -3.86
N ARG A 580 -28.79 15.93 -3.37
CA ARG A 580 -29.88 14.97 -3.23
C ARG A 580 -30.82 15.09 -4.42
N ILE A 581 -30.84 14.09 -5.28
CA ILE A 581 -31.64 14.02 -6.50
C ILE A 581 -32.78 13.02 -6.30
N GLY A 582 -34.01 13.49 -6.43
CA GLY A 582 -35.20 12.67 -6.29
C GLY A 582 -36.46 13.50 -6.33
N LYS A 583 -37.55 12.90 -6.82
CA LYS A 583 -38.88 13.53 -6.79
C LYS A 583 -39.53 13.47 -5.41
N HIS A 584 -39.11 12.51 -4.60
CA HIS A 584 -39.62 12.18 -3.28
C HIS A 584 -38.42 12.04 -2.32
N ARG A 585 -38.00 13.17 -1.75
CA ARG A 585 -36.83 13.31 -0.86
C ARG A 585 -37.27 13.34 0.61
N ASP A 586 -38.15 12.42 0.96
CA ASP A 586 -38.85 12.32 2.26
C ASP A 586 -38.62 10.95 2.94
N GLY A 587 -37.58 10.23 2.51
CA GLY A 587 -37.27 8.87 2.96
C GLY A 587 -38.25 7.79 2.50
N SER A 588 -39.28 8.12 1.69
CA SER A 588 -40.29 7.14 1.25
C SER A 588 -39.85 6.27 0.06
N LYS A 589 -38.65 6.50 -0.47
CA LYS A 589 -38.05 5.80 -1.62
C LYS A 589 -36.75 5.10 -1.21
N THR A 590 -36.39 4.04 -1.93
CA THR A 590 -35.08 3.40 -1.79
C THR A 590 -33.99 4.42 -2.07
N GLY A 591 -33.09 4.61 -1.11
CA GLY A 591 -31.98 5.53 -1.20
C GLY A 591 -30.73 4.88 -1.80
N VAL A 592 -29.96 5.68 -2.52
CA VAL A 592 -28.68 5.25 -3.13
C VAL A 592 -27.61 6.32 -2.84
N PHE A 593 -26.51 5.94 -2.21
CA PHE A 593 -25.40 6.85 -1.88
C PHE A 593 -24.19 6.59 -2.77
N LEU A 594 -23.86 7.55 -3.64
CA LEU A 594 -22.76 7.47 -4.58
C LEU A 594 -21.73 8.55 -4.24
N TYR A 595 -20.49 8.17 -3.98
CA TYR A 595 -19.47 9.09 -3.49
C TYR A 595 -18.09 8.84 -4.09
N SER A 596 -17.30 9.93 -4.09
CA SER A 596 -16.02 10.01 -4.80
C SER A 596 -14.98 10.72 -3.94
N GLN A 597 -13.72 10.45 -4.25
CA GLN A 597 -12.57 11.21 -3.74
C GLN A 597 -12.45 11.20 -2.20
N GLU A 598 -12.62 10.04 -1.56
CA GLU A 598 -12.03 9.77 -0.23
C GLU A 598 -10.50 9.96 -0.29
N HIS A 599 -9.89 9.54 -1.39
CA HIS A 599 -8.48 9.79 -1.69
C HIS A 599 -8.32 10.93 -2.70
N ALA A 600 -7.44 11.88 -2.39
CA ALA A 600 -7.32 13.13 -3.15
C ALA A 600 -6.82 13.00 -4.60
N ARG A 601 -5.76 12.20 -4.83
CA ARG A 601 -5.09 12.01 -6.15
C ARG A 601 -5.94 11.40 -7.25
N GLU A 602 -7.16 10.99 -6.95
CA GLU A 602 -7.99 10.13 -7.80
C GLU A 602 -8.94 11.00 -8.65
N TRP A 603 -8.35 11.87 -9.48
CA TRP A 603 -9.01 13.04 -10.11
C TRP A 603 -10.15 12.71 -11.08
N VAL A 604 -10.27 11.46 -11.55
CA VAL A 604 -11.40 11.01 -12.38
C VAL A 604 -12.68 10.84 -11.54
N THR A 605 -12.55 10.55 -10.25
CA THR A 605 -13.68 10.20 -9.37
C THR A 605 -14.70 11.35 -9.18
N PRO A 606 -14.34 12.64 -8.99
CA PRO A 606 -15.35 13.72 -8.97
C PRO A 606 -16.04 13.91 -10.32
N LEU A 607 -15.38 13.60 -11.44
CA LEU A 607 -15.96 13.73 -12.77
C LEU A 607 -17.11 12.72 -13.00
N VAL A 608 -16.94 11.47 -12.52
CA VAL A 608 -17.99 10.44 -12.52
C VAL A 608 -19.25 10.94 -11.78
N ALA A 609 -19.06 11.56 -10.62
CA ALA A 609 -20.15 12.07 -9.79
C ALA A 609 -20.91 13.22 -10.46
N LEU A 610 -20.18 14.21 -10.96
CA LEU A 610 -20.75 15.37 -11.66
C LEU A 610 -21.48 14.99 -12.95
N GLU A 611 -20.86 14.14 -13.78
CA GLU A 611 -21.43 13.66 -15.03
C GLU A 611 -22.70 12.81 -14.78
N THR A 612 -22.75 12.03 -13.69
CA THR A 612 -23.96 11.30 -13.29
C THR A 612 -25.08 12.25 -12.84
N ALA A 613 -24.79 13.21 -11.96
CA ALA A 613 -25.76 14.19 -11.49
C ALA A 613 -26.36 15.01 -12.65
N GLU A 614 -25.50 15.48 -13.55
CA GLU A 614 -25.89 16.19 -14.76
C GLU A 614 -26.79 15.36 -15.69
N ARG A 615 -26.42 14.09 -15.95
CA ARG A 615 -27.21 13.17 -16.78
C ARG A 615 -28.61 12.95 -16.21
N LEU A 616 -28.74 12.72 -14.90
CA LEU A 616 -30.03 12.53 -14.25
C LEU A 616 -30.92 13.78 -14.39
N LEU A 617 -30.38 14.95 -14.10
CA LEU A 617 -31.15 16.19 -14.03
C LEU A 617 -31.53 16.75 -15.41
N ARG A 618 -30.55 16.88 -16.33
CA ARG A 618 -30.81 17.45 -17.66
C ARG A 618 -31.68 16.54 -18.54
N ASN A 619 -31.60 15.22 -18.37
CA ASN A 619 -32.42 14.28 -19.15
C ASN A 619 -33.79 13.95 -18.50
N TYR A 620 -34.06 14.34 -17.23
CA TYR A 620 -35.34 14.09 -16.54
C TYR A 620 -36.59 14.55 -17.33
N ALA A 621 -36.47 15.63 -18.11
CA ALA A 621 -37.58 16.16 -18.89
C ALA A 621 -37.81 15.38 -20.21
N SER A 622 -36.77 14.79 -20.79
CA SER A 622 -36.73 14.24 -22.16
C SER A 622 -36.63 12.70 -22.23
N ASN A 623 -36.19 12.05 -21.15
CA ASN A 623 -35.84 10.63 -21.12
C ASN A 623 -36.67 9.89 -20.06
N ASP A 624 -37.34 8.81 -20.47
CA ASP A 624 -38.25 8.08 -19.57
C ASP A 624 -37.49 7.23 -18.52
N THR A 625 -36.25 6.84 -18.79
CA THR A 625 -35.39 6.08 -17.86
C THR A 625 -34.79 7.00 -16.79
N ALA A 626 -34.25 8.15 -17.17
CA ALA A 626 -33.85 9.20 -16.24
C ALA A 626 -35.04 9.64 -15.36
N ARG A 627 -36.23 9.81 -15.97
CA ARG A 627 -37.48 10.10 -15.24
C ARG A 627 -37.84 8.98 -14.26
N ARG A 628 -37.84 7.71 -14.69
CA ARG A 628 -38.15 6.54 -13.87
C ARG A 628 -37.35 6.55 -12.58
N LEU A 629 -36.03 6.72 -12.69
CA LEU A 629 -35.12 6.65 -11.54
C LEU A 629 -35.31 7.83 -10.60
N VAL A 630 -35.35 9.06 -11.10
CA VAL A 630 -35.58 10.26 -10.27
C VAL A 630 -36.98 10.27 -9.64
N ASP A 631 -38.01 9.70 -10.27
CA ASP A 631 -39.36 9.57 -9.68
C ASP A 631 -39.47 8.40 -8.66
N ASN A 632 -38.53 7.44 -8.67
CA ASN A 632 -38.56 6.23 -7.83
C ASN A 632 -37.50 6.12 -6.74
N LEU A 633 -36.40 6.85 -6.82
CA LEU A 633 -35.27 6.77 -5.90
C LEU A 633 -35.07 8.08 -5.13
N ASP A 634 -34.23 7.99 -4.10
CA ASP A 634 -33.71 9.11 -3.32
C ASP A 634 -32.18 9.06 -3.40
N ILE A 635 -31.60 9.81 -4.34
CA ILE A 635 -30.22 9.61 -4.78
C ILE A 635 -29.33 10.67 -4.12
N PHE A 636 -28.26 10.24 -3.47
CA PHE A 636 -27.30 11.08 -2.76
C PHE A 636 -25.98 11.01 -3.50
N ILE A 637 -25.50 12.14 -4.03
CA ILE A 637 -24.21 12.22 -4.74
C ILE A 637 -23.28 13.20 -4.02
N VAL A 638 -22.09 12.73 -3.63
CA VAL A 638 -21.04 13.58 -3.04
C VAL A 638 -19.79 13.54 -3.96
N PRO A 639 -19.43 14.64 -4.64
CA PRO A 639 -18.38 14.61 -5.65
C PRO A 639 -16.96 14.56 -5.06
N SER A 640 -16.77 15.08 -3.85
CA SER A 640 -15.49 14.99 -3.13
C SER A 640 -15.73 14.89 -1.63
N ILE A 641 -15.36 13.76 -1.04
CA ILE A 641 -15.33 13.56 0.43
C ILE A 641 -14.15 14.32 1.07
N ASN A 642 -13.01 14.38 0.38
CA ASN A 642 -11.75 14.93 0.88
C ASN A 642 -11.37 16.25 0.16
N PRO A 643 -12.05 17.38 0.43
CA PRO A 643 -11.74 18.65 -0.21
C PRO A 643 -10.30 19.12 0.11
N ASP A 644 -9.90 19.02 1.39
CA ASP A 644 -8.60 19.44 1.91
C ASP A 644 -7.43 18.84 1.14
N GLY A 645 -7.44 17.50 0.99
CA GLY A 645 -6.43 16.77 0.24
C GLY A 645 -6.55 17.02 -1.26
N THR A 646 -7.77 17.16 -1.80
CA THR A 646 -8.02 17.38 -3.23
C THR A 646 -7.39 18.68 -3.73
N HIS A 647 -7.59 19.80 -3.02
CA HIS A 647 -6.90 21.05 -3.34
C HIS A 647 -5.38 20.91 -3.25
N TYR A 648 -4.86 20.23 -2.22
CA TYR A 648 -3.41 19.98 -2.11
C TYR A 648 -2.88 19.08 -3.24
N SER A 649 -3.65 18.11 -3.71
CA SER A 649 -3.29 17.27 -4.85
C SER A 649 -3.19 18.07 -6.14
N ILE A 650 -4.19 18.91 -6.44
CA ILE A 650 -4.29 19.66 -7.70
C ILE A 650 -3.29 20.83 -7.75
N HIS A 651 -3.01 21.49 -6.63
CA HIS A 651 -2.22 22.73 -6.61
C HIS A 651 -0.76 22.59 -6.13
N ASP A 652 -0.43 21.55 -5.35
CA ASP A 652 0.88 21.44 -4.68
C ASP A 652 1.58 20.07 -4.87
N PHE A 653 0.88 18.96 -4.66
CA PHE A 653 1.46 17.61 -4.66
C PHE A 653 0.49 16.56 -5.19
N THR A 654 0.54 16.34 -6.51
CA THR A 654 -0.32 15.42 -7.27
C THR A 654 -0.53 14.03 -6.65
N LEU A 655 0.47 13.48 -5.95
CA LEU A 655 0.38 12.14 -5.35
C LEU A 655 -0.22 12.11 -3.93
N GLN A 656 -0.76 13.22 -3.42
CA GLN A 656 -1.48 13.24 -2.13
C GLN A 656 -2.64 12.24 -2.15
N ARG A 657 -2.63 11.29 -1.22
CA ARG A 657 -3.73 10.34 -1.00
C ARG A 657 -4.68 10.79 0.11
N ARG A 658 -4.09 11.17 1.24
CA ARG A 658 -4.72 11.46 2.53
C ARG A 658 -5.45 12.81 2.53
N ASN A 659 -6.19 13.11 3.60
CA ASN A 659 -6.58 14.50 3.94
C ASN A 659 -5.35 15.35 4.36
N MET A 660 -5.56 16.51 4.99
CA MET A 660 -4.47 17.42 5.38
C MET A 660 -4.14 17.45 6.87
N THR A 661 -4.83 16.66 7.72
CA THR A 661 -4.63 16.69 9.17
C THR A 661 -3.27 16.09 9.58
N ASN A 662 -2.38 16.91 10.11
CA ASN A 662 -1.11 16.43 10.65
C ASN A 662 -1.29 15.92 12.10
N HIS A 663 -1.21 14.60 12.28
CA HIS A 663 -1.21 13.93 13.60
C HIS A 663 0.19 13.42 14.02
N CYS A 664 1.27 13.79 13.33
CA CYS A 664 2.62 13.41 13.73
C CYS A 664 3.09 14.19 14.98
N PRO A 665 3.70 13.53 15.99
CA PRO A 665 4.15 14.18 17.22
C PRO A 665 5.53 14.85 17.05
N ASP A 666 5.69 16.07 17.57
CA ASP A 666 6.85 16.95 17.30
C ASP A 666 8.19 16.41 17.84
N ASP A 667 8.14 15.59 18.88
CA ASP A 667 9.25 14.88 19.49
C ASP A 667 9.56 13.52 18.82
N GLY A 668 8.70 13.08 17.90
CA GLY A 668 8.87 11.88 17.10
C GLY A 668 9.31 12.17 15.65
N PRO A 669 8.85 11.37 14.66
CA PRO A 669 9.29 11.47 13.26
C PRO A 669 8.62 12.63 12.49
N VAL A 670 8.33 13.77 13.14
CA VAL A 670 7.96 15.00 12.42
C VAL A 670 9.18 15.50 11.64
N ASP A 671 9.16 15.17 10.35
CA ASP A 671 10.05 15.75 9.37
C ASP A 671 9.25 16.76 8.50
N PRO A 672 9.45 18.09 8.67
CA PRO A 672 8.85 19.09 7.79
C PRO A 672 9.31 18.98 6.33
N LEU A 673 10.45 18.31 6.02
CA LEU A 673 10.83 17.98 4.64
C LEU A 673 9.94 16.87 4.05
N ALA A 674 9.28 16.08 4.90
CA ALA A 674 8.33 15.03 4.52
C ALA A 674 6.86 15.47 4.71
N ARG A 675 6.56 16.78 4.69
CA ARG A 675 5.20 17.33 4.88
C ARG A 675 4.15 16.79 3.89
N ASN A 676 4.60 16.28 2.74
CA ASN A 676 3.77 15.62 1.73
C ASN A 676 3.27 14.23 2.19
N SER A 677 3.83 13.66 3.26
CA SER A 677 3.44 12.37 3.84
C SER A 677 2.39 12.50 4.96
N TRP A 678 2.04 13.71 5.39
CA TRP A 678 1.03 13.94 6.44
C TRP A 678 -0.41 13.75 5.91
N GLY A 679 -1.37 13.74 6.84
CA GLY A 679 -2.79 13.44 6.62
C GLY A 679 -3.18 12.05 7.12
N VAL A 680 -4.48 11.73 7.06
CA VAL A 680 -5.06 10.40 7.31
C VAL A 680 -5.63 9.81 6.01
N ASP A 681 -5.47 8.49 5.84
CA ASP A 681 -6.12 7.75 4.77
C ASP A 681 -7.57 7.48 5.20
N LEU A 682 -8.51 8.26 4.66
CA LEU A 682 -9.91 8.25 5.09
C LEU A 682 -10.53 6.85 4.98
N ASN A 683 -10.24 6.14 3.89
CA ASN A 683 -10.71 4.76 3.69
C ASN A 683 -9.91 3.71 4.50
N ARG A 684 -9.32 4.13 5.63
CA ARG A 684 -8.76 3.31 6.72
C ARG A 684 -9.25 3.76 8.11
N ASN A 685 -10.14 4.76 8.17
CA ASN A 685 -10.58 5.43 9.40
C ASN A 685 -11.92 4.89 9.96
N PHE A 686 -12.58 3.94 9.29
CA PHE A 686 -13.94 3.49 9.63
C PHE A 686 -13.99 2.44 10.76
N ARG A 687 -15.21 2.13 11.25
CA ARG A 687 -15.44 1.38 12.51
C ARG A 687 -15.21 -0.12 12.40
N VAL A 688 -15.24 -0.69 11.19
CA VAL A 688 -15.31 -2.14 10.97
C VAL A 688 -14.00 -2.70 10.42
N GLY A 689 -13.61 -3.89 10.92
CA GLY A 689 -12.47 -4.64 10.41
C GLY A 689 -11.14 -3.91 10.58
N THR A 690 -10.91 -3.32 11.75
CA THR A 690 -9.85 -2.31 11.93
C THR A 690 -8.46 -2.92 12.18
N LEU A 691 -7.44 -2.07 12.14
CA LEU A 691 -6.09 -2.44 12.55
C LEU A 691 -6.00 -2.75 14.06
N ASP A 692 -6.83 -2.12 14.90
CA ASP A 692 -6.88 -2.40 16.35
C ASP A 692 -7.57 -3.75 16.65
N ASP A 693 -8.52 -4.17 15.81
CA ASP A 693 -9.07 -5.53 15.83
C ASP A 693 -8.07 -6.58 15.33
N GLY A 694 -6.92 -6.15 14.77
CA GLY A 694 -5.83 -7.00 14.27
C GLY A 694 -5.99 -7.48 12.83
N PHE A 695 -6.73 -6.77 11.99
CA PHE A 695 -6.73 -6.96 10.54
C PHE A 695 -5.60 -6.16 9.87
N SER A 696 -5.19 -6.56 8.67
CA SER A 696 -4.10 -5.90 7.92
C SER A 696 -4.60 -4.88 6.88
N GLY A 697 -3.72 -4.00 6.39
CA GLY A 697 -4.07 -3.03 5.33
C GLY A 697 -3.94 -1.55 5.68
N ALA A 698 -3.70 -1.25 6.94
CA ALA A 698 -3.52 0.11 7.46
C ALA A 698 -2.24 0.21 8.30
N SER A 699 -1.88 1.42 8.72
CA SER A 699 -0.70 1.69 9.56
C SER A 699 -1.00 2.65 10.71
N THR A 700 -0.27 2.51 11.82
CA THR A 700 -0.19 3.46 12.94
C THR A 700 0.88 4.54 12.73
N VAL A 701 1.70 4.45 11.69
CA VAL A 701 2.77 5.43 11.40
C VAL A 701 2.17 6.63 10.67
N CYS A 702 2.23 7.81 11.29
CA CYS A 702 1.59 9.05 10.83
C CYS A 702 2.06 9.60 9.45
N THR A 703 3.15 9.05 8.90
CA THR A 703 3.70 9.36 7.56
C THR A 703 3.45 8.25 6.53
N SER A 704 2.64 7.24 6.86
CA SER A 704 2.32 6.12 5.97
C SER A 704 1.27 6.50 4.91
N ASP A 705 1.38 5.95 3.70
CA ASP A 705 0.37 6.15 2.66
C ASP A 705 -1.02 5.60 3.06
N VAL A 706 -1.06 4.68 4.03
CA VAL A 706 -2.27 4.05 4.62
C VAL A 706 -2.39 4.30 6.14
N PHE A 707 -1.95 5.47 6.63
CA PHE A 707 -2.14 5.84 8.04
C PHE A 707 -3.62 5.95 8.41
N ARG A 708 -4.07 5.17 9.40
CA ARG A 708 -5.49 5.09 9.80
C ARG A 708 -6.01 6.27 10.63
N GLY A 709 -5.16 7.23 10.99
CA GLY A 709 -5.47 8.26 11.99
C GLY A 709 -5.25 7.79 13.44
N PRO A 710 -5.37 8.70 14.43
CA PRO A 710 -5.19 8.37 15.84
C PRO A 710 -6.24 7.37 16.39
N GLY A 711 -7.37 7.17 15.71
CA GLY A 711 -8.40 6.19 16.05
C GLY A 711 -9.54 6.18 15.02
N VAL A 712 -10.51 5.27 15.20
CA VAL A 712 -11.69 5.20 14.32
C VAL A 712 -12.51 6.48 14.36
N LEU A 713 -12.99 6.92 13.19
CA LEU A 713 -13.72 8.16 12.95
C LEU A 713 -13.04 9.39 13.58
N SER A 714 -11.70 9.45 13.55
CA SER A 714 -10.95 10.62 13.99
C SER A 714 -11.14 11.82 13.07
N GLU A 715 -11.38 11.58 11.78
CA GLU A 715 -11.47 12.63 10.77
C GLU A 715 -12.91 13.04 10.47
N PRO A 716 -13.20 14.34 10.36
CA PRO A 716 -14.56 14.85 10.10
C PRO A 716 -15.14 14.37 8.76
N GLU A 717 -14.29 14.12 7.76
CA GLU A 717 -14.70 13.59 6.46
C GLU A 717 -15.36 12.20 6.60
N ALA A 718 -14.76 11.29 7.37
CA ALA A 718 -15.33 9.96 7.63
C ALA A 718 -16.57 10.04 8.54
N GLN A 719 -16.61 10.99 9.49
CA GLN A 719 -17.80 11.25 10.30
C GLN A 719 -19.00 11.75 9.46
N ASN A 720 -18.74 12.50 8.38
CA ASN A 720 -19.79 12.99 7.48
C ASN A 720 -20.45 11.88 6.65
N GLU A 721 -19.70 10.86 6.21
CA GLU A 721 -20.28 9.68 5.54
C GLU A 721 -21.22 8.90 6.46
N ILE A 722 -20.74 8.57 7.67
CA ILE A 722 -21.52 7.86 8.68
C ILE A 722 -22.78 8.65 9.06
N TRP A 723 -22.67 9.97 9.25
CA TRP A 723 -23.84 10.81 9.48
C TRP A 723 -24.85 10.77 8.33
N LEU A 724 -24.38 10.77 7.07
CA LEU A 724 -25.28 10.78 5.90
C LEU A 724 -26.15 9.52 5.85
N VAL A 725 -25.56 8.35 6.12
CA VAL A 725 -26.29 7.07 6.13
C VAL A 725 -27.16 6.90 7.38
N GLU A 726 -26.68 7.31 8.57
CA GLU A 726 -27.46 7.20 9.82
C GLU A 726 -28.67 8.16 9.84
N GLU A 727 -28.58 9.36 9.24
CA GLU A 727 -29.71 10.30 9.10
C GLU A 727 -30.67 9.91 7.96
N ASN A 728 -30.23 9.11 6.97
CA ASN A 728 -31.05 8.67 5.84
C ASN A 728 -31.17 7.12 5.77
N PRO A 729 -31.81 6.46 6.76
CA PRO A 729 -31.94 5.00 6.85
C PRO A 729 -32.85 4.37 5.78
N ASN A 730 -33.21 5.12 4.73
CA ASN A 730 -33.79 4.60 3.50
C ASN A 730 -32.72 4.24 2.45
N ILE A 731 -31.47 4.68 2.63
CA ILE A 731 -30.32 4.24 1.83
C ILE A 731 -30.15 2.72 1.99
N ARG A 732 -30.15 1.99 0.87
CA ARG A 732 -29.95 0.54 0.84
C ARG A 732 -28.82 0.11 -0.10
N PHE A 733 -28.33 1.04 -0.90
CA PHE A 733 -27.28 0.85 -1.89
C PHE A 733 -26.23 1.95 -1.72
N ALA A 734 -24.95 1.59 -1.72
CA ALA A 734 -23.85 2.55 -1.72
C ALA A 734 -22.77 2.16 -2.73
N MET A 735 -22.02 3.15 -3.20
CA MET A 735 -20.87 2.94 -4.06
C MET A 735 -19.84 4.06 -3.86
N ASN A 736 -18.65 3.70 -3.36
CA ASN A 736 -17.49 4.58 -3.49
C ASN A 736 -16.80 4.37 -4.84
N THR A 737 -16.14 5.40 -5.34
CA THR A 737 -15.38 5.35 -6.58
C THR A 737 -13.98 5.92 -6.37
N HIS A 738 -13.01 5.06 -6.64
CA HIS A 738 -11.56 5.27 -6.56
C HIS A 738 -10.91 5.23 -7.95
N THR A 739 -9.62 5.50 -7.98
CA THR A 739 -8.73 5.06 -9.09
C THR A 739 -7.41 4.53 -8.52
N HIS A 740 -6.71 3.59 -9.17
CA HIS A 740 -6.95 3.06 -10.50
C HIS A 740 -6.86 1.53 -10.56
N GLY A 741 -7.54 0.92 -11.53
CA GLY A 741 -7.13 -0.39 -12.03
C GLY A 741 -8.18 -1.25 -12.69
N GLY A 742 -9.43 -0.82 -12.79
CA GLY A 742 -10.53 -1.64 -13.31
C GLY A 742 -10.82 -2.81 -12.38
N TYR A 743 -11.20 -2.51 -11.12
CA TYR A 743 -11.76 -3.49 -10.18
C TYR A 743 -13.20 -3.11 -9.85
N PHE A 744 -14.01 -4.12 -9.51
CA PHE A 744 -15.37 -3.90 -9.03
C PHE A 744 -15.70 -4.84 -7.88
N MET A 745 -15.89 -4.27 -6.69
CA MET A 745 -15.66 -4.98 -5.44
C MET A 745 -16.78 -4.73 -4.41
N TRP A 746 -16.83 -5.55 -3.37
CA TRP A 746 -17.75 -5.41 -2.22
C TRP A 746 -17.16 -6.08 -0.96
N SER A 747 -17.88 -6.04 0.16
CA SER A 747 -17.46 -6.65 1.44
C SER A 747 -17.40 -8.19 1.40
N PRO A 748 -16.50 -8.84 2.16
CA PRO A 748 -15.51 -8.26 3.09
C PRO A 748 -14.27 -7.65 2.41
N GLY A 749 -13.68 -6.64 3.03
CA GLY A 749 -12.36 -6.10 2.69
C GLY A 749 -11.21 -6.47 3.62
N ALA A 750 -11.46 -6.73 4.90
CA ALA A 750 -10.41 -6.98 5.89
C ALA A 750 -10.12 -8.48 6.17
N TYR A 751 -8.85 -8.88 6.24
CA TYR A 751 -8.38 -10.18 6.73
C TYR A 751 -7.08 -10.10 7.57
N ARG A 752 -6.87 -11.10 8.43
CA ARG A 752 -5.64 -11.26 9.23
C ARG A 752 -4.52 -11.89 8.38
N PRO A 753 -3.28 -11.39 8.44
CA PRO A 753 -2.23 -11.85 7.53
C PRO A 753 -1.72 -13.27 7.87
N GLN A 754 -1.76 -13.71 9.13
CA GLN A 754 -1.29 -15.04 9.53
C GLN A 754 -2.24 -16.17 9.06
N THR A 755 -3.55 -15.92 9.06
CA THR A 755 -4.59 -16.95 9.00
C THR A 755 -5.62 -16.76 7.88
N ARG A 756 -5.66 -15.59 7.22
CA ARG A 756 -6.68 -15.16 6.24
C ARG A 756 -8.14 -15.31 6.68
N ASP A 757 -8.41 -15.43 7.99
CA ASP A 757 -9.75 -15.16 8.50
C ASP A 757 -10.07 -13.68 8.28
N GLY A 758 -11.21 -13.44 7.62
CA GLY A 758 -11.75 -12.11 7.35
C GLY A 758 -12.99 -11.82 8.18
N LEU A 759 -13.66 -10.72 7.83
CA LEU A 759 -15.02 -10.43 8.30
C LEU A 759 -16.02 -11.48 7.77
N GLU A 760 -17.21 -11.54 8.38
CA GLU A 760 -18.24 -12.54 8.03
C GLU A 760 -18.68 -12.39 6.57
N ARG A 761 -18.42 -13.41 5.74
CA ARG A 761 -18.74 -13.36 4.31
C ARG A 761 -20.27 -13.22 4.11
N PRO A 762 -20.75 -12.41 3.15
CA PRO A 762 -22.17 -12.36 2.82
C PRO A 762 -22.75 -13.76 2.57
N SER A 763 -24.00 -13.98 2.95
CA SER A 763 -24.66 -15.26 2.72
C SER A 763 -24.81 -15.57 1.23
N TYR A 764 -24.98 -16.84 0.87
CA TYR A 764 -25.05 -17.30 -0.53
C TYR A 764 -26.00 -16.45 -1.39
N GLY A 765 -27.22 -16.15 -0.91
CA GLY A 765 -28.18 -15.33 -1.65
C GLY A 765 -27.74 -13.87 -1.83
N VAL A 766 -27.01 -13.31 -0.86
CA VAL A 766 -26.50 -11.93 -0.92
C VAL A 766 -25.28 -11.84 -1.83
N GLU A 767 -24.33 -12.76 -1.76
CA GLU A 767 -23.16 -12.72 -2.66
C GLU A 767 -23.55 -13.03 -4.11
N THR A 768 -24.49 -13.95 -4.37
CA THR A 768 -25.06 -14.14 -5.71
C THR A 768 -25.80 -12.87 -6.19
N TYR A 769 -26.44 -12.10 -5.31
CA TYR A 769 -27.02 -10.81 -5.67
C TYR A 769 -25.96 -9.76 -6.02
N PHE A 770 -24.85 -9.72 -5.27
CA PHE A 770 -23.70 -8.88 -5.62
C PHE A 770 -23.17 -9.20 -7.02
N TYR A 771 -23.08 -10.48 -7.41
CA TYR A 771 -22.70 -10.87 -8.78
C TYR A 771 -23.72 -10.44 -9.84
N GLU A 772 -25.01 -10.76 -9.71
CA GLU A 772 -26.05 -10.40 -10.72
C GLU A 772 -26.22 -8.88 -10.90
N ALA A 773 -26.16 -8.13 -9.79
CA ALA A 773 -26.15 -6.67 -9.84
C ALA A 773 -24.86 -6.13 -10.51
N SER A 774 -23.71 -6.78 -10.30
CA SER A 774 -22.46 -6.41 -10.96
C SER A 774 -22.53 -6.59 -12.47
N ASP A 775 -23.18 -7.64 -12.98
CA ASP A 775 -23.36 -7.82 -14.43
C ASP A 775 -24.18 -6.67 -15.04
N THR A 776 -25.22 -6.21 -14.35
CA THR A 776 -26.00 -5.03 -14.77
C THR A 776 -25.11 -3.78 -14.83
N ILE A 777 -24.34 -3.53 -13.77
CA ILE A 777 -23.47 -2.36 -13.62
C ILE A 777 -22.33 -2.35 -14.64
N LEU A 778 -21.63 -3.47 -14.81
CA LEU A 778 -20.46 -3.58 -15.68
C LEU A 778 -20.82 -3.61 -17.17
N ASN A 779 -22.00 -4.15 -17.55
CA ASN A 779 -22.48 -4.00 -18.93
C ASN A 779 -22.72 -2.54 -19.30
N ARG A 780 -23.17 -1.69 -18.38
CA ARG A 780 -23.32 -0.24 -18.62
C ARG A 780 -21.96 0.44 -18.83
N VAL A 781 -20.92 0.09 -18.06
CA VAL A 781 -19.53 0.55 -18.31
C VAL A 781 -19.08 0.16 -19.73
N LYS A 782 -19.30 -1.10 -20.12
CA LYS A 782 -18.96 -1.68 -21.45
C LYS A 782 -19.66 -0.95 -22.61
N GLU A 783 -20.84 -0.36 -22.40
CA GLU A 783 -21.63 0.34 -23.43
C GLU A 783 -21.02 1.65 -23.98
N HIS A 784 -20.03 2.27 -23.30
CA HIS A 784 -19.44 3.55 -23.74
C HIS A 784 -18.42 3.36 -24.86
N ARG A 785 -17.24 2.79 -24.55
CA ARG A 785 -16.16 2.49 -25.52
C ARG A 785 -15.65 1.04 -25.47
N GLY A 786 -16.48 0.11 -24.97
CA GLY A 786 -16.18 -1.32 -24.95
C GLY A 786 -15.27 -1.80 -23.81
N THR A 787 -15.16 -1.03 -22.73
CA THR A 787 -14.30 -1.39 -21.59
C THR A 787 -14.92 -2.45 -20.70
N SER A 788 -14.14 -3.50 -20.41
CA SER A 788 -14.51 -4.53 -19.44
C SER A 788 -13.60 -4.47 -18.21
N VAL A 789 -14.22 -4.53 -17.03
CA VAL A 789 -13.54 -4.96 -15.79
C VAL A 789 -13.29 -6.47 -15.92
N TRP A 790 -12.08 -6.93 -15.59
CA TRP A 790 -11.72 -8.35 -15.70
C TRP A 790 -12.39 -9.14 -14.59
N SER A 791 -12.84 -10.37 -14.82
CA SER A 791 -13.56 -11.14 -13.79
C SER A 791 -12.66 -11.55 -12.63
N SER A 792 -11.34 -11.71 -12.83
CA SER A 792 -10.32 -11.79 -11.77
C SER A 792 -10.31 -10.59 -10.81
N ARG A 793 -10.97 -9.50 -11.18
CA ARG A 793 -11.13 -8.24 -10.43
C ARG A 793 -12.59 -7.94 -10.03
N VAL A 794 -13.48 -8.92 -10.17
CA VAL A 794 -14.88 -8.88 -9.68
C VAL A 794 -15.08 -9.91 -8.55
N GLY A 795 -15.52 -9.42 -7.39
CA GLY A 795 -15.70 -10.22 -6.16
C GLY A 795 -15.43 -9.40 -4.90
N PRO A 796 -15.48 -10.02 -3.70
CA PRO A 796 -15.10 -9.36 -2.46
C PRO A 796 -13.70 -8.76 -2.49
N ILE A 797 -13.52 -7.59 -1.86
CA ILE A 797 -12.24 -6.85 -1.79
C ILE A 797 -11.10 -7.78 -1.30
N SER A 798 -11.38 -8.61 -0.27
CA SER A 798 -10.47 -9.63 0.28
C SER A 798 -9.98 -10.68 -0.71
N ASP A 799 -10.71 -10.89 -1.82
CA ASP A 799 -10.50 -11.96 -2.79
C ASP A 799 -9.90 -11.44 -4.11
N VAL A 800 -10.10 -10.16 -4.44
CA VAL A 800 -9.64 -9.55 -5.70
C VAL A 800 -8.42 -8.64 -5.56
N LEU A 801 -8.26 -7.98 -4.41
CA LEU A 801 -7.32 -6.86 -4.23
C LEU A 801 -6.24 -7.17 -3.18
N TYR A 802 -6.46 -6.78 -1.92
CA TYR A 802 -5.65 -7.04 -0.73
C TYR A 802 -6.45 -6.61 0.52
N SER A 803 -6.00 -6.95 1.73
CA SER A 803 -6.71 -6.59 2.98
C SER A 803 -6.79 -5.07 3.16
N ALA A 804 -7.99 -4.53 3.34
CA ALA A 804 -8.25 -3.10 3.53
C ALA A 804 -8.88 -2.81 4.89
N ALA A 805 -8.12 -2.95 5.99
CA ALA A 805 -8.65 -2.70 7.34
C ALA A 805 -9.22 -1.28 7.53
N GLY A 806 -10.42 -1.17 8.09
CA GLY A 806 -11.07 0.12 8.39
C GLY A 806 -11.65 0.86 7.18
N ASN A 807 -12.16 0.16 6.16
CA ASN A 807 -12.71 0.75 4.93
C ASN A 807 -14.20 1.14 5.04
N SER A 808 -14.65 2.13 4.27
CA SER A 808 -16.03 2.65 4.28
C SER A 808 -17.06 1.63 3.76
N GLY A 809 -16.68 0.77 2.80
CA GLY A 809 -17.54 -0.28 2.26
C GLY A 809 -17.98 -1.30 3.32
N ASP A 810 -17.04 -1.79 4.14
CA ASP A 810 -17.33 -2.71 5.24
C ASP A 810 -18.19 -2.05 6.33
N ASP A 811 -17.98 -0.77 6.67
CA ASP A 811 -18.83 -0.06 7.64
C ASP A 811 -20.28 0.08 7.13
N HIS A 812 -20.45 0.49 5.87
CA HIS A 812 -21.75 0.55 5.21
C HIS A 812 -22.44 -0.83 5.14
N PHE A 813 -21.71 -1.91 4.85
CA PHE A 813 -22.29 -3.24 4.80
C PHE A 813 -22.67 -3.81 6.17
N TYR A 814 -21.74 -3.81 7.14
CA TYR A 814 -21.91 -4.55 8.39
C TYR A 814 -22.70 -3.80 9.47
N GLU A 815 -22.55 -2.48 9.62
CA GLU A 815 -23.26 -1.70 10.66
C GLU A 815 -24.60 -1.12 10.16
N ASN A 816 -24.74 -0.89 8.85
CA ASN A 816 -25.87 -0.13 8.29
C ASN A 816 -26.84 -0.95 7.40
N ASP A 817 -26.55 -2.22 7.12
CA ASP A 817 -27.30 -3.07 6.15
C ASP A 817 -27.43 -2.39 4.76
N ILE A 818 -26.32 -1.88 4.21
CA ILE A 818 -26.27 -1.27 2.88
C ILE A 818 -25.52 -2.21 1.93
N PHE A 819 -26.07 -2.48 0.75
CA PHE A 819 -25.31 -3.16 -0.31
C PHE A 819 -24.28 -2.17 -0.86
N ALA A 820 -23.03 -2.29 -0.38
CA ALA A 820 -21.92 -1.40 -0.70
C ALA A 820 -21.02 -2.02 -1.78
N TRP A 821 -20.81 -1.28 -2.87
CA TRP A 821 -19.82 -1.58 -3.90
C TRP A 821 -18.64 -0.61 -3.86
N SER A 822 -17.54 -1.00 -4.49
CA SER A 822 -16.39 -0.14 -4.75
C SER A 822 -15.92 -0.27 -6.20
N PHE A 823 -15.78 0.86 -6.89
CA PHE A 823 -15.07 0.93 -8.16
C PHE A 823 -13.61 1.34 -7.94
N GLU A 824 -12.69 0.60 -8.54
CA GLU A 824 -11.40 1.16 -8.96
C GLU A 824 -11.52 1.49 -10.45
N ALA A 825 -11.83 2.73 -10.79
CA ALA A 825 -12.03 3.15 -12.17
C ALA A 825 -10.72 3.09 -12.98
N GLY A 826 -10.82 3.20 -14.31
CA GLY A 826 -9.65 3.13 -15.20
C GLY A 826 -9.06 1.73 -15.33
N SER A 827 -9.73 0.87 -16.12
CA SER A 827 -9.17 -0.43 -16.53
C SER A 827 -7.87 -0.25 -17.33
N PRO A 828 -6.89 -1.18 -17.21
CA PRO A 828 -5.68 -1.12 -18.03
C PRO A 828 -6.00 -1.22 -19.51
N LEU A 829 -5.33 -0.38 -20.31
CA LEU A 829 -5.52 -0.32 -21.76
C LEU A 829 -4.62 -1.34 -22.45
N TRP A 830 -5.14 -2.02 -23.47
CA TRP A 830 -4.36 -2.94 -24.30
C TRP A 830 -3.64 -2.20 -25.42
N THR A 831 -2.30 -2.26 -25.44
CA THR A 831 -1.47 -1.51 -26.39
C THR A 831 -1.13 -2.27 -27.68
N GLY A 832 -1.71 -3.47 -27.88
CA GLY A 832 -1.31 -4.41 -28.93
C GLY A 832 -0.04 -5.21 -28.59
N SER A 833 0.77 -4.76 -27.63
CA SER A 833 1.99 -5.43 -27.16
C SER A 833 2.00 -5.76 -25.67
N GLY A 834 0.99 -5.30 -24.91
CA GLY A 834 0.83 -5.55 -23.49
C GLY A 834 -0.24 -4.65 -22.84
N TRP A 835 -0.60 -4.96 -21.61
CA TRP A 835 -1.45 -4.11 -20.77
C TRP A 835 -0.68 -2.90 -20.25
N SER A 836 -1.32 -1.72 -20.22
CA SER A 836 -0.77 -0.47 -19.69
C SER A 836 -1.71 0.11 -18.64
N SER A 837 -1.18 0.53 -17.48
CA SER A 837 -1.97 1.23 -16.46
C SER A 837 -2.24 2.68 -16.88
N VAL A 838 -3.41 3.20 -16.51
CA VAL A 838 -3.81 4.59 -16.79
C VAL A 838 -3.33 5.59 -15.72
N GLY A 839 -3.06 5.12 -14.50
CA GLY A 839 -2.62 5.96 -13.38
C GLY A 839 -3.76 6.72 -12.68
N PHE A 840 -3.43 7.44 -11.60
CA PHE A 840 -4.39 8.22 -10.81
C PHE A 840 -4.81 9.52 -11.52
N THR A 841 -3.90 10.09 -12.31
CA THR A 841 -4.06 11.37 -13.02
C THR A 841 -3.69 11.21 -14.51
N PRO A 842 -4.49 10.47 -15.31
CA PRO A 842 -4.26 10.33 -16.75
C PRO A 842 -4.40 11.68 -17.47
N PRO A 843 -3.93 11.82 -18.73
CA PRO A 843 -4.27 12.97 -19.58
C PRO A 843 -5.78 13.19 -19.61
N TYR A 844 -6.23 14.45 -19.64
CA TYR A 844 -7.65 14.76 -19.44
C TYR A 844 -8.57 14.07 -20.45
N GLU A 845 -8.13 13.89 -21.69
CA GLU A 845 -8.90 13.17 -22.72
C GLU A 845 -9.19 11.71 -22.33
N GLU A 846 -8.27 11.04 -21.64
CA GLU A 846 -8.45 9.67 -21.14
C GLU A 846 -9.24 9.66 -19.82
N GLY A 847 -8.99 10.62 -18.92
CA GLY A 847 -9.77 10.79 -17.69
C GLY A 847 -11.24 11.13 -17.95
N HIS A 848 -11.53 11.87 -19.01
CA HIS A 848 -12.89 12.17 -19.49
C HIS A 848 -13.59 10.90 -19.98
N GLU A 849 -12.95 10.10 -20.83
CA GLU A 849 -13.53 8.83 -21.30
C GLU A 849 -13.82 7.89 -20.11
N GLN A 850 -12.91 7.80 -19.13
CA GLN A 850 -13.17 7.04 -17.90
C GLN A 850 -14.32 7.62 -17.07
N ALA A 851 -14.42 8.94 -16.92
CA ALA A 851 -15.55 9.56 -16.23
C ALA A 851 -16.88 9.18 -16.89
N MET A 852 -16.93 9.13 -18.22
CA MET A 852 -18.11 8.77 -19.01
C MET A 852 -18.47 7.27 -18.88
N GLU A 853 -17.48 6.39 -18.77
CA GLU A 853 -17.64 4.95 -18.53
C GLU A 853 -18.20 4.64 -17.14
N PHE A 854 -17.55 5.17 -16.10
CA PHE A 854 -17.93 4.84 -14.73
C PHE A 854 -19.19 5.61 -14.30
N ALA A 855 -19.53 6.73 -14.97
CA ALA A 855 -20.87 7.31 -14.89
C ALA A 855 -21.97 6.39 -15.46
N HIS A 856 -21.70 5.58 -16.50
CA HIS A 856 -22.64 4.51 -16.88
C HIS A 856 -22.76 3.44 -15.78
N GLY A 857 -21.65 3.08 -15.11
CA GLY A 857 -21.69 2.19 -13.95
C GLY A 857 -22.58 2.73 -12.81
N TRP A 858 -22.46 4.02 -12.51
CA TRP A 858 -23.33 4.72 -11.55
C TRP A 858 -24.81 4.72 -11.98
N LEU A 859 -25.11 4.90 -13.27
CA LEU A 859 -26.47 4.73 -13.79
C LEU A 859 -26.96 3.27 -13.68
N GLY A 860 -26.06 2.27 -13.76
CA GLY A 860 -26.35 0.86 -13.56
C GLY A 860 -26.78 0.51 -12.13
N ILE A 861 -26.10 1.02 -11.09
CA ILE A 861 -26.51 0.76 -9.70
C ILE A 861 -27.85 1.44 -9.37
N LEU A 862 -28.15 2.58 -10.00
CA LEU A 862 -29.49 3.19 -9.91
C LEU A 862 -30.56 2.30 -10.56
N GLU A 863 -30.27 1.61 -11.67
CA GLU A 863 -31.18 0.61 -12.23
C GLU A 863 -31.38 -0.58 -11.30
N VAL A 864 -30.31 -1.12 -10.70
CA VAL A 864 -30.37 -2.19 -9.68
C VAL A 864 -31.24 -1.77 -8.49
N ALA A 865 -31.06 -0.56 -7.97
CA ALA A 865 -31.84 -0.04 -6.84
C ALA A 865 -33.33 0.17 -7.17
N ASP A 866 -33.67 0.64 -8.38
CA ASP A 866 -35.07 0.75 -8.82
C ASP A 866 -35.70 -0.63 -9.07
N MET A 867 -34.94 -1.61 -9.59
CA MET A 867 -35.39 -3.01 -9.67
C MET A 867 -35.72 -3.57 -8.28
N TYR A 868 -34.78 -3.46 -7.33
CA TYR A 868 -34.96 -3.87 -5.93
C TYR A 868 -36.19 -3.19 -5.28
N SER A 869 -36.33 -1.87 -5.45
CA SER A 869 -37.45 -1.12 -4.87
C SER A 869 -38.82 -1.65 -5.35
N ARG A 870 -38.88 -2.11 -6.61
CA ARG A 870 -40.08 -2.58 -7.30
C ARG A 870 -40.35 -4.07 -7.16
N ASP A 871 -39.34 -4.89 -6.90
CA ASP A 871 -39.55 -6.34 -6.78
C ASP A 871 -40.43 -6.67 -5.55
N LYS A 872 -41.45 -7.49 -5.76
CA LYS A 872 -42.37 -7.99 -4.75
C LYS A 872 -42.78 -9.45 -5.06
N ILE A 873 -41.93 -10.20 -5.75
CA ILE A 873 -42.23 -11.53 -6.33
C ILE A 873 -41.49 -12.61 -5.53
N PRO A 874 -42.18 -13.54 -4.83
CA PRO A 874 -41.49 -14.55 -4.05
C PRO A 874 -40.67 -15.56 -4.86
N PRO A 875 -39.45 -15.91 -4.41
CA PRO A 875 -38.51 -16.71 -5.16
C PRO A 875 -38.96 -18.17 -5.24
N ARG A 876 -38.69 -18.79 -6.38
CA ARG A 876 -38.96 -20.21 -6.63
C ARG A 876 -37.65 -20.97 -6.46
N SER A 877 -37.72 -22.16 -5.88
CA SER A 877 -36.54 -23.03 -5.77
C SER A 877 -36.90 -24.50 -5.81
N THR A 878 -36.01 -25.27 -6.39
CA THR A 878 -36.14 -26.70 -6.67
C THR A 878 -34.99 -27.43 -5.97
N LEU A 879 -35.16 -28.71 -5.66
CA LEU A 879 -34.09 -29.52 -5.06
C LEU A 879 -33.52 -30.39 -6.16
N GLU A 880 -32.20 -30.38 -6.37
CA GLU A 880 -31.54 -31.21 -7.36
C GLU A 880 -30.44 -32.09 -6.73
N PRO A 881 -30.39 -33.40 -7.03
CA PRO A 881 -31.43 -34.15 -7.72
C PRO A 881 -32.72 -34.24 -6.86
N GLY A 882 -33.88 -34.14 -7.52
CA GLY A 882 -35.18 -34.08 -6.85
C GLY A 882 -35.63 -35.32 -6.06
N ALA A 883 -36.90 -35.35 -5.64
CA ALA A 883 -37.43 -36.45 -4.81
C ALA A 883 -37.35 -37.82 -5.53
N GLY A 884 -36.54 -38.75 -5.00
CA GLY A 884 -36.16 -39.99 -5.68
C GLY A 884 -35.69 -41.12 -4.78
N ARG A 885 -35.15 -42.18 -5.40
CA ARG A 885 -34.59 -43.37 -4.73
C ARG A 885 -33.22 -43.71 -5.32
N TYR A 886 -32.22 -43.88 -4.47
CA TYR A 886 -30.80 -43.86 -4.83
C TYR A 886 -30.04 -45.00 -4.15
N SER A 887 -29.02 -45.54 -4.82
CA SER A 887 -28.30 -46.76 -4.43
C SER A 887 -27.11 -46.52 -3.49
N GLY A 888 -27.04 -45.36 -2.85
CA GLY A 888 -25.94 -44.88 -2.02
C GLY A 888 -26.13 -43.39 -1.70
N PRO A 889 -25.21 -42.76 -0.96
CA PRO A 889 -25.30 -41.34 -0.61
C PRO A 889 -25.49 -40.42 -1.83
N VAL A 890 -26.18 -39.30 -1.61
CA VAL A 890 -26.53 -38.32 -2.64
C VAL A 890 -26.21 -36.93 -2.15
N ASP A 891 -25.37 -36.21 -2.86
CA ASP A 891 -25.20 -34.77 -2.67
C ASP A 891 -26.36 -34.02 -3.32
N ILE A 892 -26.98 -33.09 -2.58
CA ILE A 892 -28.06 -32.24 -3.07
C ILE A 892 -27.64 -30.77 -3.12
N THR A 893 -28.21 -30.05 -4.08
CA THR A 893 -28.17 -28.60 -4.25
C THR A 893 -29.60 -28.07 -4.45
N PHE A 894 -29.75 -26.75 -4.48
CA PHE A 894 -30.99 -26.04 -4.72
C PHE A 894 -30.84 -25.10 -5.93
N ASP A 895 -31.62 -25.40 -6.97
CA ASP A 895 -31.93 -24.49 -8.07
C ASP A 895 -32.83 -23.35 -7.55
N VAL A 896 -32.57 -22.11 -7.96
CA VAL A 896 -33.28 -20.89 -7.50
C VAL A 896 -33.59 -19.97 -8.69
N SER A 897 -34.74 -19.30 -8.70
CA SER A 897 -35.15 -18.44 -9.82
C SER A 897 -34.58 -17.02 -9.82
N GLU A 898 -33.93 -16.63 -8.74
CA GLU A 898 -33.27 -15.34 -8.49
C GLU A 898 -32.39 -15.48 -7.23
N PRO A 899 -31.49 -14.53 -6.93
CA PRO A 899 -30.57 -14.61 -5.80
C PRO A 899 -31.33 -14.66 -4.46
N ALA A 900 -31.21 -15.80 -3.76
CA ALA A 900 -32.01 -16.06 -2.57
C ALA A 900 -31.32 -17.01 -1.58
N ASP A 901 -31.40 -16.67 -0.30
CA ASP A 901 -30.98 -17.55 0.79
C ASP A 901 -31.93 -18.74 0.93
N VAL A 902 -31.39 -19.95 0.88
CA VAL A 902 -32.17 -21.19 1.07
C VAL A 902 -31.95 -21.77 2.46
N TYR A 903 -32.98 -21.71 3.30
CA TYR A 903 -33.01 -22.23 4.67
C TYR A 903 -33.58 -23.65 4.67
N TYR A 904 -32.89 -24.64 5.23
CA TYR A 904 -33.28 -26.05 5.16
C TYR A 904 -33.21 -26.82 6.48
N THR A 905 -33.95 -27.93 6.56
CA THR A 905 -33.92 -28.90 7.66
C THR A 905 -33.94 -30.33 7.13
N LEU A 906 -33.09 -31.21 7.68
CA LEU A 906 -32.96 -32.62 7.30
C LEU A 906 -33.67 -33.59 8.27
N ASP A 907 -33.73 -33.23 9.56
CA ASP A 907 -34.35 -34.02 10.63
C ASP A 907 -35.89 -34.15 10.50
N GLY A 908 -36.49 -33.48 9.51
CA GLY A 908 -37.92 -33.44 9.31
C GLY A 908 -38.66 -32.51 10.27
N SER A 909 -37.99 -31.56 10.92
CA SER A 909 -38.60 -30.47 11.70
C SER A 909 -39.33 -29.45 10.80
N ARG A 910 -39.24 -28.15 11.08
CA ARG A 910 -39.87 -27.08 10.31
C ARG A 910 -38.83 -26.00 10.11
N PRO A 911 -38.46 -25.64 8.86
CA PRO A 911 -37.45 -24.62 8.63
C PRO A 911 -37.93 -23.25 9.11
N THR A 912 -37.04 -22.54 9.79
CA THR A 912 -37.16 -21.17 10.35
C THR A 912 -35.95 -20.33 9.89
N PHE A 913 -35.89 -19.05 10.28
CA PHE A 913 -34.69 -18.24 10.07
C PHE A 913 -33.47 -18.74 10.89
N ASP A 914 -33.71 -19.51 11.96
CA ASP A 914 -32.67 -20.17 12.78
C ASP A 914 -32.23 -21.54 12.21
N SER A 915 -32.73 -21.92 11.03
CA SER A 915 -32.33 -23.17 10.36
C SER A 915 -31.07 -22.96 9.51
N PRO A 916 -30.23 -23.99 9.31
CA PRO A 916 -29.08 -23.93 8.42
C PRO A 916 -29.44 -23.33 7.05
N ARG A 917 -28.63 -22.37 6.60
CA ARG A 917 -28.67 -21.85 5.24
C ARG A 917 -27.78 -22.70 4.34
N ILE A 918 -28.01 -22.61 3.05
CA ILE A 918 -27.02 -22.94 2.04
C ILE A 918 -25.83 -21.96 2.15
N ASP A 919 -24.63 -22.49 1.92
CA ASP A 919 -23.35 -21.80 1.98
C ASP A 919 -22.56 -22.06 0.68
N PHE A 920 -21.41 -21.42 0.50
CA PHE A 920 -20.48 -21.71 -0.58
C PHE A 920 -19.60 -22.94 -0.28
N ALA A 921 -19.18 -23.65 -1.32
CA ALA A 921 -18.20 -24.73 -1.20
C ALA A 921 -16.79 -24.19 -0.84
N GLY A 922 -16.55 -22.91 -1.10
CA GLY A 922 -15.35 -22.13 -0.76
C GLY A 922 -15.39 -20.78 -1.49
N PRO A 923 -14.40 -19.89 -1.32
CA PRO A 923 -14.34 -18.64 -2.06
C PRO A 923 -14.43 -18.87 -3.58
N ARG A 924 -15.41 -18.22 -4.23
CA ARG A 924 -15.82 -18.39 -5.65
C ARG A 924 -16.22 -19.80 -6.10
N GLN A 925 -16.18 -20.80 -5.22
CA GLN A 925 -16.68 -22.15 -5.50
C GLN A 925 -18.14 -22.19 -5.07
N GLY A 926 -19.04 -22.48 -6.01
CA GLY A 926 -20.49 -22.29 -5.90
C GLY A 926 -21.19 -23.06 -4.76
N GLN A 927 -22.44 -23.45 -4.96
CA GLN A 927 -23.27 -23.93 -3.85
C GLN A 927 -22.68 -25.17 -3.14
N GLN A 928 -22.50 -25.12 -1.82
CA GLN A 928 -22.01 -26.26 -1.03
C GLN A 928 -23.02 -27.42 -1.10
N PRO A 929 -22.64 -28.59 -1.65
CA PRO A 929 -23.56 -29.72 -1.74
C PRO A 929 -23.79 -30.35 -0.36
N VAL A 930 -25.04 -30.66 -0.02
CA VAL A 930 -25.41 -31.26 1.26
C VAL A 930 -25.54 -32.78 1.09
N THR A 931 -24.61 -33.56 1.66
CA THR A 931 -24.61 -35.03 1.49
C THR A 931 -25.71 -35.72 2.30
N ILE A 932 -26.64 -36.38 1.62
CA ILE A 932 -27.70 -37.22 2.19
C ILE A 932 -27.24 -38.68 2.23
N THR A 933 -26.94 -39.19 3.42
CA THR A 933 -26.43 -40.55 3.64
C THR A 933 -27.50 -41.58 4.03
N GLU A 934 -28.67 -41.14 4.50
CA GLU A 934 -29.83 -42.00 4.82
C GLU A 934 -31.16 -41.42 4.31
N THR A 935 -32.26 -42.18 4.44
CA THR A 935 -33.58 -41.81 3.89
C THR A 935 -34.17 -40.58 4.59
N THR A 936 -33.98 -39.41 3.97
CA THR A 936 -34.23 -38.07 4.54
C THR A 936 -35.42 -37.36 3.90
N THR A 937 -36.12 -36.52 4.69
CA THR A 937 -37.18 -35.63 4.18
C THR A 937 -36.73 -34.18 4.30
N VAL A 938 -36.03 -33.71 3.28
CA VAL A 938 -35.53 -32.33 3.15
C VAL A 938 -36.74 -31.38 3.09
N LYS A 939 -36.71 -30.33 3.90
CA LYS A 939 -37.69 -29.25 3.89
C LYS A 939 -36.96 -27.92 3.85
N TRP A 940 -37.44 -26.98 3.02
CA TRP A 940 -36.75 -25.71 2.82
C TRP A 940 -37.70 -24.57 2.44
N PHE A 941 -37.20 -23.34 2.51
CA PHE A 941 -37.77 -22.17 1.85
C PHE A 941 -36.66 -21.26 1.35
N ALA A 942 -36.96 -20.44 0.34
CA ALA A 942 -36.06 -19.40 -0.17
C ALA A 942 -36.56 -18.00 0.24
N VAL A 943 -35.63 -17.06 0.42
CA VAL A 943 -35.90 -15.63 0.65
C VAL A 943 -34.91 -14.81 -0.18
N ASP A 944 -35.41 -13.91 -1.02
CA ASP A 944 -34.59 -12.98 -1.80
C ASP A 944 -34.07 -11.81 -0.95
N VAL A 945 -33.18 -10.99 -1.53
CA VAL A 945 -32.63 -9.79 -0.89
C VAL A 945 -33.67 -8.69 -0.61
N ALA A 946 -34.80 -8.66 -1.34
CA ALA A 946 -35.91 -7.73 -1.07
C ALA A 946 -36.85 -8.23 0.07
N GLY A 947 -36.56 -9.42 0.61
CA GLY A 947 -37.27 -10.04 1.73
C GLY A 947 -38.51 -10.85 1.35
N ASN A 948 -38.83 -11.08 0.07
CA ASN A 948 -40.00 -11.89 -0.24
C ASN A 948 -39.73 -13.37 0.08
N THR A 949 -40.57 -13.95 0.92
CA THR A 949 -40.44 -15.37 1.29
C THR A 949 -41.26 -16.24 0.35
N GLN A 950 -40.60 -17.25 -0.25
CA GLN A 950 -41.19 -18.27 -1.12
C GLN A 950 -42.56 -18.79 -0.64
N ASN A 951 -43.50 -18.96 -1.59
CA ASN A 951 -44.89 -19.38 -1.34
C ASN A 951 -45.66 -18.52 -0.31
N TYR A 952 -45.21 -17.30 -0.04
CA TYR A 952 -45.65 -16.46 1.09
C TYR A 952 -45.59 -17.22 2.42
N TYR A 953 -44.56 -18.06 2.58
CA TYR A 953 -44.27 -18.73 3.85
C TYR A 953 -43.91 -17.69 4.92
N ARG A 954 -44.11 -18.08 6.18
CA ARG A 954 -43.83 -17.26 7.35
C ARG A 954 -43.00 -18.10 8.31
N PRO A 955 -41.65 -17.94 8.33
CA PRO A 955 -40.77 -18.79 9.14
C PRO A 955 -40.96 -18.56 10.65
N ASP A 956 -41.31 -17.35 11.04
CA ASP A 956 -41.77 -16.93 12.38
C ASP A 956 -43.10 -17.58 12.82
N GLY A 957 -44.02 -17.77 11.88
CA GLY A 957 -45.41 -18.14 12.17
C GLY A 957 -45.65 -19.64 12.42
N PRO A 958 -46.92 -20.08 12.50
CA PRO A 958 -47.28 -21.49 12.61
C PRO A 958 -47.45 -22.19 11.24
N GLY A 959 -47.05 -21.54 10.14
CA GLY A 959 -47.33 -21.96 8.77
C GLY A 959 -46.57 -23.22 8.31
N ARG A 960 -46.99 -23.78 7.16
CA ARG A 960 -46.37 -24.97 6.53
C ARG A 960 -46.25 -24.86 4.99
N ASN A 961 -46.10 -23.64 4.47
CA ASN A 961 -45.97 -23.38 3.03
C ASN A 961 -44.53 -23.58 2.50
N TYR A 962 -43.62 -24.07 3.34
CA TYR A 962 -42.27 -24.48 2.95
C TYR A 962 -42.32 -25.60 1.88
N ARG A 963 -41.28 -25.69 1.04
CA ARG A 963 -41.08 -26.80 0.10
C ARG A 963 -40.60 -28.05 0.86
N GLN A 964 -40.89 -29.24 0.32
CA GLN A 964 -40.34 -30.48 0.86
C GLN A 964 -40.18 -31.54 -0.23
N ALA A 965 -39.15 -32.37 -0.08
CA ALA A 965 -38.83 -33.51 -0.95
C ALA A 965 -38.37 -34.68 -0.08
N LYS A 966 -38.45 -35.90 -0.61
CA LYS A 966 -37.95 -37.08 0.07
C LYS A 966 -36.89 -37.76 -0.79
N ILE A 967 -35.70 -37.88 -0.23
CA ILE A 967 -34.60 -38.67 -0.78
C ILE A 967 -34.64 -40.03 -0.07
N VAL A 968 -34.64 -41.12 -0.84
CA VAL A 968 -34.60 -42.48 -0.29
C VAL A 968 -33.26 -43.11 -0.64
N ILE A 969 -32.49 -43.47 0.38
CA ILE A 969 -31.24 -44.21 0.27
C ILE A 969 -31.51 -45.68 0.63
N ASP A 970 -30.93 -46.62 -0.12
CA ASP A 970 -31.31 -48.04 -0.19
C ASP A 970 -30.52 -49.04 0.68
#